data_AF-A0A961W4L5-F1
#
_entry.id   AF-A0A961W4L5-F1
#
_cell.length_a   1.000
_cell.length_b   1.000
_cell.length_c   1.000
_cell.angle_alpha   90.00
_cell.angle_beta   90.00
_cell.angle_gamma   90.00
#
_symmetry.space_group_name_H-M   'P 1'
#
loop_
_entity.id
_entity.type
_entity.pdbx_description
1 polymer ?
#
loop_
_entity_poly.entity_id
_entity_poly.type
_entity_poly.pdbx_seq_one_letter_code
_entity_poly.pdbx_strand_id
1 'polypeptide(L)'
;DIADMHLKIRNGGDAALFNAVLCRLADDGGVDAAYVDAHVAGFDAALRSARADDVRATGLPEDEIDAFTGLWARTEKVVTIYSQGINQSSSGTDKVNAIINCHLASGRIGRPGMGPFSVTGQPNAMGGREVGGLANMLACHLDLEDPAHRSAVRAFWSAPVMAERAGLKAVDLFKAVGDGRIKALWVIHTNPAVSLPDADAVRAAIGTCPFVVVSDITAATDTARLADVILPATAWGEKDGTVTNSERCISRQRSFLPAPGESRPDWQIIADVAKRMGYADAFDYQGPAEIFREYAALSGIAGHLGRDFDISAKMTISDGEYDTLAPFYWPATAAGEGGRFFAKGGFFTPDRRGRMIAVKAQAPQSVPSAEWPLRLNTGRVRDHWHTMTRTAKSPRLSAHLAEPYLEIHPEDAGRLGLAAAGLAEVTSPNGRAILRVLVTDRIAPGSVFAPMHWTGETASLGRVGALVAPITDPVSGQPESKGSVCRAAPFKAACFGFALSVCEPHSTAPYWAKARARGGWRLELALDCEPEDWIAHARDLFGLDADAVPLAVSDARRKTFRVAFLRDHRLVAALFVAPEPVAVSRQYLLGQLDGEVRNDFLAGRPGADRPDPGAIVCACFDIGVNTIRTAIEEQGLSSVEAIGEALRAGTNCGSCKPELRVILEEAAARLAAE
;
A
#
# COMPACT_ATOMS: atom_id res chain seq x y z
N ASP A 1 -11.98 -11.06 16.33
CA ASP A 1 -12.18 -10.19 17.51
C ASP A 1 -13.25 -9.13 17.32
N ILE A 2 -13.30 -8.43 16.18
CA ILE A 2 -14.46 -7.55 15.87
C ILE A 2 -15.38 -8.13 14.78
N ALA A 3 -15.01 -9.26 14.18
CA ALA A 3 -15.81 -9.94 13.20
C ALA A 3 -16.54 -11.10 13.87
N ASP A 4 -17.85 -11.19 13.67
CA ASP A 4 -18.66 -12.35 14.09
C ASP A 4 -18.27 -13.63 13.35
N MET A 5 -17.69 -13.47 12.14
CA MET A 5 -17.28 -14.57 11.28
C MET A 5 -16.00 -14.20 10.52
N HIS A 6 -15.01 -15.10 10.53
CA HIS A 6 -13.76 -14.95 9.78
C HIS A 6 -13.61 -16.11 8.79
N LEU A 7 -13.80 -15.82 7.51
CA LEU A 7 -13.65 -16.78 6.43
C LEU A 7 -12.21 -16.76 5.89
N LYS A 8 -11.47 -17.86 6.07
CA LYS A 8 -10.13 -18.03 5.49
C LYS A 8 -10.21 -18.48 4.03
N ILE A 9 -10.84 -17.64 3.19
CA ILE A 9 -11.08 -17.93 1.77
C ILE A 9 -9.74 -18.18 1.07
N ARG A 10 -9.68 -19.24 0.26
CA ARG A 10 -8.52 -19.51 -0.60
C ARG A 10 -8.35 -18.39 -1.63
N ASN A 11 -7.12 -17.97 -1.89
CA ASN A 11 -6.83 -16.95 -2.91
C ASN A 11 -7.51 -17.30 -4.25
N GLY A 12 -8.37 -16.40 -4.74
CA GLY A 12 -9.17 -16.62 -5.97
C GLY A 12 -10.60 -17.09 -5.72
N GLY A 13 -10.92 -17.59 -4.53
CA GLY A 13 -12.23 -18.15 -4.18
C GLY A 13 -13.36 -17.13 -4.00
N ASP A 14 -13.07 -15.83 -4.13
CA ASP A 14 -14.01 -14.74 -3.84
C ASP A 14 -15.26 -14.78 -4.72
N ALA A 15 -15.08 -14.98 -6.03
CA ALA A 15 -16.19 -15.04 -6.98
C ALA A 15 -17.11 -16.25 -6.71
N ALA A 16 -16.54 -17.40 -6.36
CA ALA A 16 -17.32 -18.59 -5.99
C ALA A 16 -18.18 -18.35 -4.74
N LEU A 17 -17.64 -17.65 -3.74
CA LEU A 17 -18.38 -17.30 -2.52
C LEU A 17 -19.58 -16.39 -2.83
N PHE A 18 -19.38 -15.33 -3.63
CA PHE A 18 -20.48 -14.42 -3.98
C PHE A 18 -21.46 -15.03 -5.00
N ASN A 19 -21.01 -15.94 -5.86
CA ASN A 19 -21.94 -16.73 -6.68
C ASN A 19 -22.82 -17.65 -5.80
N ALA A 20 -22.27 -18.24 -4.72
CA ALA A 20 -23.07 -18.98 -3.74
C ALA A 20 -24.07 -18.08 -3.01
N VAL A 21 -23.70 -16.83 -2.68
CA VAL A 21 -24.65 -15.83 -2.14
C VAL A 21 -25.78 -15.55 -3.13
N LEU A 22 -25.47 -15.36 -4.42
CA LEU A 22 -26.49 -15.14 -5.46
C LEU A 22 -27.46 -16.33 -5.58
N CYS A 23 -26.94 -17.56 -5.57
CA CYS A 23 -27.76 -18.77 -5.55
C CYS A 23 -28.66 -18.80 -4.30
N ARG A 24 -28.09 -18.54 -3.12
CA ARG A 24 -28.83 -18.53 -1.85
C ARG A 24 -29.98 -17.52 -1.84
N LEU A 25 -29.76 -16.32 -2.40
CA LEU A 25 -30.83 -15.32 -2.54
C LEU A 25 -31.95 -15.83 -3.44
N ALA A 26 -31.62 -16.47 -4.56
CA ALA A 26 -32.62 -16.99 -5.49
C ALA A 26 -33.43 -18.13 -4.88
N ASP A 27 -32.79 -19.01 -4.12
CA ASP A 27 -33.42 -20.20 -3.55
C ASP A 27 -34.27 -19.86 -2.30
N ASP A 28 -33.84 -18.88 -1.49
CA ASP A 28 -34.55 -18.47 -0.26
C ASP A 28 -35.57 -17.34 -0.49
N GLY A 29 -35.79 -16.90 -1.73
CA GLY A 29 -36.70 -15.79 -2.04
C GLY A 29 -36.18 -14.40 -1.60
N GLY A 30 -34.86 -14.24 -1.46
CA GLY A 30 -34.18 -12.99 -1.13
C GLY A 30 -33.93 -12.06 -2.32
N VAL A 31 -34.38 -12.42 -3.53
CA VAL A 31 -34.34 -11.58 -4.73
C VAL A 31 -35.45 -10.53 -4.69
N ASP A 32 -35.11 -9.27 -4.90
CA ASP A 32 -36.08 -8.19 -5.09
C ASP A 32 -36.57 -8.20 -6.54
N ALA A 33 -37.56 -9.04 -6.82
CA ALA A 33 -38.09 -9.22 -8.18
C ALA A 33 -38.60 -7.90 -8.80
N ALA A 34 -39.23 -7.03 -8.01
CA ALA A 34 -39.73 -5.75 -8.49
C ALA A 34 -38.58 -4.83 -8.92
N TYR A 35 -37.51 -4.75 -8.12
CA TYR A 35 -36.33 -3.98 -8.48
C TYR A 35 -35.62 -4.56 -9.71
N VAL A 36 -35.44 -5.89 -9.77
CA VAL A 36 -34.78 -6.57 -10.88
C VAL A 36 -35.55 -6.34 -12.20
N ASP A 37 -36.87 -6.55 -12.19
CA ASP A 37 -37.72 -6.39 -13.38
C ASP A 37 -37.73 -4.95 -13.90
N ALA A 38 -37.75 -3.98 -12.98
CA ALA A 38 -37.79 -2.55 -13.33
C ALA A 38 -36.43 -1.99 -13.75
N HIS A 39 -35.33 -2.46 -13.14
CA HIS A 39 -34.06 -1.71 -13.15
C HIS A 39 -32.81 -2.52 -13.52
N VAL A 40 -32.88 -3.84 -13.67
CA VAL A 40 -31.69 -4.69 -13.87
C VAL A 40 -31.84 -5.56 -15.11
N ALA A 41 -30.77 -5.75 -15.87
CA ALA A 41 -30.71 -6.72 -16.96
C ALA A 41 -29.65 -7.80 -16.67
N GLY A 42 -29.84 -9.00 -17.21
CA GLY A 42 -28.86 -10.09 -17.13
C GLY A 42 -29.01 -11.05 -15.94
N PHE A 43 -30.07 -10.91 -15.12
CA PHE A 43 -30.29 -11.74 -13.93
C PHE A 43 -30.22 -13.24 -14.22
N ASP A 44 -31.01 -13.75 -15.18
CA ASP A 44 -31.06 -15.19 -15.45
C ASP A 44 -29.72 -15.76 -15.92
N ALA A 45 -28.97 -15.00 -16.72
CA ALA A 45 -27.66 -15.42 -17.21
C ALA A 45 -26.64 -15.47 -16.06
N ALA A 46 -26.67 -14.47 -15.18
CA ALA A 46 -25.84 -14.42 -13.98
C ALA A 46 -26.16 -15.58 -13.02
N LEU A 47 -27.43 -15.83 -12.73
CA LEU A 47 -27.86 -16.92 -11.86
C LEU A 47 -27.50 -18.29 -12.44
N ARG A 48 -27.71 -18.51 -13.75
CA ARG A 48 -27.29 -19.77 -14.40
C ARG A 48 -25.78 -20.01 -14.29
N SER A 49 -24.98 -18.96 -14.49
CA SER A 49 -23.52 -19.04 -14.34
C SER A 49 -23.14 -19.36 -12.89
N ALA A 50 -23.73 -18.65 -11.93
CA ALA A 50 -23.49 -18.87 -10.50
C ALA A 50 -23.86 -20.30 -10.05
N ARG A 51 -24.96 -20.86 -10.55
CA ARG A 51 -25.37 -22.25 -10.27
C ARG A 51 -24.45 -23.30 -10.89
N ALA A 52 -23.71 -22.94 -11.94
CA ALA A 52 -22.76 -23.84 -12.61
C ALA A 52 -21.35 -23.80 -11.99
N ASP A 53 -21.09 -22.87 -11.07
CA ASP A 53 -19.80 -22.75 -10.40
C ASP A 53 -19.61 -23.81 -9.30
N ASP A 54 -18.34 -24.16 -9.06
CA ASP A 54 -17.96 -25.07 -7.98
C ASP A 54 -17.64 -24.29 -6.70
N VAL A 55 -18.54 -24.34 -5.72
CA VAL A 55 -18.37 -23.64 -4.44
C VAL A 55 -17.14 -24.11 -3.64
N ARG A 56 -16.61 -25.31 -3.93
CA ARG A 56 -15.37 -25.82 -3.30
C ARG A 56 -14.14 -24.99 -3.69
N ALA A 57 -14.24 -24.17 -4.74
CA ALA A 57 -13.19 -23.22 -5.11
C ALA A 57 -12.92 -22.16 -4.03
N THR A 58 -13.89 -21.91 -3.13
CA THR A 58 -13.70 -21.05 -1.95
C THR A 58 -12.62 -21.60 -1.00
N GLY A 59 -12.42 -22.92 -0.98
CA GLY A 59 -11.57 -23.60 -0.01
C GLY A 59 -12.11 -23.60 1.42
N LEU A 60 -13.36 -23.19 1.62
CA LEU A 60 -14.02 -23.15 2.92
C LEU A 60 -14.80 -24.45 3.19
N PRO A 61 -15.00 -24.81 4.47
CA PRO A 61 -16.00 -25.81 4.88
C PRO A 61 -17.42 -25.42 4.44
N GLU A 62 -18.26 -26.43 4.18
CA GLU A 62 -19.65 -26.23 3.73
C GLU A 62 -20.51 -25.49 4.77
N ASP A 63 -20.32 -25.78 6.05
CA ASP A 63 -21.01 -25.11 7.17
C ASP A 63 -20.65 -23.63 7.30
N GLU A 64 -19.39 -23.24 7.02
CA GLU A 64 -19.01 -21.84 6.94
C GLU A 64 -19.68 -21.15 5.74
N ILE A 65 -19.70 -21.78 4.57
CA ILE A 65 -20.37 -21.21 3.38
C ILE A 65 -21.86 -21.01 3.66
N ASP A 66 -22.52 -22.00 4.25
CA ASP A 66 -23.95 -21.95 4.59
C ASP A 66 -24.25 -20.87 5.64
N ALA A 67 -23.42 -20.77 6.68
CA ALA A 67 -23.57 -19.76 7.70
C ALA A 67 -23.41 -18.34 7.14
N PHE A 68 -22.40 -18.11 6.28
CA PHE A 68 -22.16 -16.81 5.66
C PHE A 68 -23.26 -16.44 4.66
N THR A 69 -23.58 -17.33 3.71
CA THR A 69 -24.58 -17.07 2.69
C THR A 69 -25.96 -16.86 3.32
N GLY A 70 -26.31 -17.65 4.33
CA GLY A 70 -27.54 -17.47 5.11
C GLY A 70 -27.56 -16.17 5.91
N LEU A 71 -26.42 -15.71 6.44
CA LEU A 71 -26.31 -14.39 7.12
C LEU A 71 -26.51 -13.25 6.13
N TRP A 72 -25.85 -13.35 4.98
CA TRP A 72 -26.00 -12.35 3.92
C TRP A 72 -27.44 -12.29 3.42
N ALA A 73 -28.06 -13.44 3.12
CA ALA A 73 -29.41 -13.52 2.57
C ALA A 73 -30.47 -12.91 3.50
N ARG A 74 -30.43 -13.21 4.80
CA ARG A 74 -31.44 -12.73 5.77
C ARG A 74 -31.26 -11.27 6.23
N THR A 75 -30.09 -10.67 5.98
CA THR A 75 -29.79 -9.31 6.46
C THR A 75 -30.22 -8.27 5.45
N GLU A 76 -31.15 -7.37 5.81
CA GLU A 76 -31.62 -6.32 4.89
C GLU A 76 -30.50 -5.31 4.56
N LYS A 77 -29.82 -4.79 5.58
CA LYS A 77 -28.79 -3.75 5.45
C LYS A 77 -27.40 -4.37 5.34
N VAL A 78 -26.92 -4.54 4.11
CA VAL A 78 -25.61 -5.09 3.83
C VAL A 78 -24.75 -4.09 3.07
N VAL A 79 -23.58 -3.78 3.63
CA VAL A 79 -22.50 -3.07 2.92
C VAL A 79 -21.37 -4.07 2.70
N THR A 80 -21.00 -4.29 1.44
CA THR A 80 -19.81 -5.09 1.10
C THR A 80 -18.65 -4.16 0.79
N ILE A 81 -17.73 -4.04 1.75
CA ILE A 81 -16.51 -3.23 1.62
C ILE A 81 -15.41 -4.09 1.00
N TYR A 82 -14.82 -3.63 -0.10
CA TYR A 82 -13.72 -4.33 -0.75
C TYR A 82 -12.62 -3.39 -1.23
N SER A 83 -11.44 -3.95 -1.48
CA SER A 83 -10.27 -3.21 -1.97
C SER A 83 -9.31 -4.16 -2.70
N GLN A 84 -8.01 -4.00 -2.51
CA GLN A 84 -6.96 -4.67 -3.30
C GLN A 84 -6.96 -6.21 -3.23
N GLY A 85 -7.52 -6.82 -2.17
CA GLY A 85 -7.66 -8.29 -2.10
C GLY A 85 -8.55 -8.86 -3.22
N ILE A 86 -9.55 -8.08 -3.65
CA ILE A 86 -10.42 -8.38 -4.79
C ILE A 86 -9.80 -7.87 -6.08
N ASN A 87 -9.37 -6.60 -6.09
CA ASN A 87 -9.00 -5.90 -7.33
C ASN A 87 -7.68 -6.38 -7.94
N GLN A 88 -6.67 -6.73 -7.13
CA GLN A 88 -5.33 -7.12 -7.60
C GLN A 88 -5.25 -8.63 -7.86
N SER A 89 -6.01 -9.05 -8.87
CA SER A 89 -6.23 -10.43 -9.29
C SER A 89 -6.30 -10.47 -10.81
N SER A 90 -5.95 -11.59 -11.44
CA SER A 90 -6.13 -11.80 -12.89
C SER A 90 -7.59 -11.90 -13.35
N SER A 91 -8.54 -11.88 -12.41
CA SER A 91 -9.99 -11.93 -12.62
C SER A 91 -10.69 -10.91 -11.70
N GLY A 92 -10.00 -9.82 -11.35
CA GLY A 92 -10.47 -8.83 -10.38
C GLY A 92 -11.79 -8.18 -10.79
N THR A 93 -11.98 -7.90 -12.08
CA THR A 93 -13.23 -7.32 -12.58
C THR A 93 -14.42 -8.25 -12.33
N ASP A 94 -14.26 -9.55 -12.59
CA ASP A 94 -15.32 -10.53 -12.38
C ASP A 94 -15.64 -10.74 -10.89
N LYS A 95 -14.64 -10.71 -10.01
CA LYS A 95 -14.88 -10.78 -8.56
C LYS A 95 -15.69 -9.57 -8.05
N VAL A 96 -15.41 -8.37 -8.56
CA VAL A 96 -16.22 -7.19 -8.26
C VAL A 96 -17.64 -7.34 -8.81
N ASN A 97 -17.79 -7.86 -10.03
CA ASN A 97 -19.11 -8.11 -10.62
C ASN A 97 -19.92 -9.15 -9.83
N ALA A 98 -19.29 -10.19 -9.28
CA ALA A 98 -19.97 -11.17 -8.43
C ALA A 98 -20.57 -10.52 -7.17
N ILE A 99 -19.84 -9.58 -6.55
CA ILE A 99 -20.34 -8.77 -5.43
C ILE A 99 -21.51 -7.89 -5.89
N ILE A 100 -21.34 -7.15 -7.00
CA ILE A 100 -22.36 -6.25 -7.54
C ILE A 100 -23.65 -7.01 -7.89
N ASN A 101 -23.53 -8.20 -8.48
CA ASN A 101 -24.66 -9.06 -8.83
C ASN A 101 -25.55 -9.33 -7.61
N CYS A 102 -24.96 -9.64 -6.44
CA CYS A 102 -25.70 -9.90 -5.21
C CYS A 102 -26.50 -8.66 -4.76
N HIS A 103 -25.88 -7.47 -4.83
CA HIS A 103 -26.54 -6.21 -4.47
C HIS A 103 -27.64 -5.81 -5.45
N LEU A 104 -27.46 -6.06 -6.75
CA LEU A 104 -28.48 -5.81 -7.77
C LEU A 104 -29.67 -6.78 -7.63
N ALA A 105 -29.39 -8.08 -7.44
CA ALA A 105 -30.43 -9.10 -7.27
C ALA A 105 -31.31 -8.86 -6.04
N SER A 106 -30.73 -8.33 -4.96
CA SER A 106 -31.45 -8.07 -3.70
C SER A 106 -31.99 -6.64 -3.56
N GLY A 107 -31.80 -5.76 -4.56
CA GLY A 107 -32.17 -4.34 -4.46
C GLY A 107 -31.40 -3.54 -3.40
N ARG A 108 -30.32 -4.12 -2.82
CA ARG A 108 -29.53 -3.53 -1.73
C ARG A 108 -28.48 -2.57 -2.28
N ILE A 109 -28.91 -1.55 -3.00
CA ILE A 109 -28.06 -0.53 -3.61
C ILE A 109 -28.70 0.86 -3.49
N GLY A 110 -27.91 1.89 -3.19
CA GLY A 110 -28.39 3.27 -3.13
C GLY A 110 -29.23 3.63 -1.90
N ARG A 111 -29.45 2.69 -0.97
CA ARG A 111 -30.18 2.92 0.28
C ARG A 111 -29.22 3.06 1.47
N PRO A 112 -29.58 3.76 2.56
CA PRO A 112 -28.72 3.88 3.73
C PRO A 112 -28.33 2.52 4.33
N GLY A 113 -27.03 2.30 4.54
CA GLY A 113 -26.49 1.03 5.04
C GLY A 113 -26.52 -0.11 4.02
N MET A 114 -26.62 0.21 2.72
CA MET A 114 -26.66 -0.79 1.66
C MET A 114 -25.72 -0.43 0.50
N GLY A 115 -25.03 -1.43 -0.02
CA GLY A 115 -24.37 -1.36 -1.32
C GLY A 115 -22.93 -1.88 -1.35
N PRO A 116 -22.41 -2.11 -2.56
CA PRO A 116 -21.00 -2.40 -2.76
C PRO A 116 -20.20 -1.11 -2.52
N PHE A 117 -19.12 -1.19 -1.73
CA PHE A 117 -18.28 -0.04 -1.42
C PHE A 117 -16.80 -0.36 -1.65
N SER A 118 -16.28 0.09 -2.80
CA SER A 118 -14.86 0.01 -3.13
C SER A 118 -14.09 1.10 -2.38
N VAL A 119 -13.37 0.74 -1.32
CA VAL A 119 -12.49 1.69 -0.63
C VAL A 119 -11.20 1.85 -1.43
N THR A 120 -10.96 3.09 -1.86
CA THR A 120 -9.76 3.44 -2.60
C THR A 120 -8.58 3.67 -1.66
N GLY A 121 -7.40 3.17 -2.01
CA GLY A 121 -6.22 3.29 -1.14
C GLY A 121 -5.66 4.70 -1.04
N GLN A 122 -5.45 5.40 -2.17
CA GLN A 122 -4.84 6.73 -2.15
C GLN A 122 -5.89 7.83 -1.89
N PRO A 123 -5.53 8.93 -1.19
CA PRO A 123 -6.49 9.96 -0.76
C PRO A 123 -7.30 10.61 -1.89
N ASN A 124 -6.72 10.72 -3.09
CA ASN A 124 -7.37 11.33 -4.25
C ASN A 124 -7.46 10.37 -5.45
N ALA A 125 -7.52 9.06 -5.20
CA ALA A 125 -7.67 8.07 -6.27
C ALA A 125 -8.99 8.22 -7.04
N MET A 126 -10.04 8.71 -6.37
CA MET A 126 -11.31 9.01 -7.04
C MET A 126 -11.17 10.27 -7.89
N GLY A 127 -10.68 11.38 -7.32
CA GLY A 127 -10.48 12.63 -8.07
C GLY A 127 -9.55 12.48 -9.28
N GLY A 128 -8.51 11.64 -9.19
CA GLY A 128 -7.65 11.31 -10.33
C GLY A 128 -8.41 10.69 -11.52
N ARG A 129 -9.47 9.91 -11.27
CA ARG A 129 -10.32 9.34 -12.34
C ARG A 129 -11.28 10.39 -12.89
N GLU A 130 -11.83 11.22 -12.01
CA GLU A 130 -12.77 12.28 -12.37
C GLU A 130 -12.11 13.31 -13.31
N VAL A 131 -10.81 13.59 -13.14
CA VAL A 131 -10.05 14.51 -14.02
C VAL A 131 -9.47 13.85 -15.27
N GLY A 132 -9.80 12.58 -15.57
CA GLY A 132 -9.33 11.87 -16.77
C GLY A 132 -7.93 11.26 -16.64
N GLY A 133 -7.46 10.96 -15.43
CA GLY A 133 -6.16 10.33 -15.17
C GLY A 133 -6.06 8.83 -15.53
N LEU A 134 -6.92 8.34 -16.42
CA LEU A 134 -6.92 6.96 -16.92
C LEU A 134 -6.69 6.94 -18.43
N ALA A 135 -5.97 5.93 -18.91
CA ALA A 135 -5.62 5.83 -20.33
C ALA A 135 -6.82 5.65 -21.28
N ASN A 136 -8.01 5.32 -20.74
CA ASN A 136 -9.22 4.99 -21.50
C ASN A 136 -10.40 5.96 -21.29
N MET A 137 -10.20 7.08 -20.59
CA MET A 137 -11.28 8.00 -20.22
C MET A 137 -10.85 9.45 -20.36
N LEU A 138 -11.77 10.33 -20.76
CA LEU A 138 -11.60 11.78 -20.74
C LEU A 138 -12.01 12.34 -19.36
N ALA A 139 -11.77 13.63 -19.11
CA ALA A 139 -12.22 14.27 -17.89
C ALA A 139 -13.76 14.21 -17.72
N CYS A 140 -14.23 14.30 -16.48
CA CYS A 140 -15.64 14.29 -16.09
C CYS A 140 -16.40 13.00 -16.46
N HIS A 141 -15.74 11.85 -16.35
CA HIS A 141 -16.30 10.52 -16.69
C HIS A 141 -16.81 10.40 -18.13
N LEU A 142 -16.25 11.19 -19.05
CA LEU A 142 -16.55 11.09 -20.46
C LEU A 142 -15.76 9.93 -21.08
N ASP A 143 -16.46 8.97 -21.67
CA ASP A 143 -15.88 7.87 -22.44
C ASP A 143 -15.08 8.40 -23.64
N LEU A 144 -13.82 7.97 -23.77
CA LEU A 144 -12.93 8.38 -24.85
C LEU A 144 -13.37 7.82 -26.22
N GLU A 145 -13.97 6.63 -26.24
CA GLU A 145 -14.38 5.98 -27.49
C GLU A 145 -15.71 6.51 -28.05
N ASP A 146 -16.44 7.31 -27.27
CA ASP A 146 -17.67 7.97 -27.70
C ASP A 146 -17.36 9.22 -28.55
N PRO A 147 -17.76 9.28 -29.83
CA PRO A 147 -17.50 10.45 -30.69
C PRO A 147 -18.15 11.75 -30.18
N ALA A 148 -19.34 11.69 -29.58
CA ALA A 148 -20.03 12.87 -29.07
C ALA A 148 -19.28 13.47 -27.88
N HIS A 149 -18.78 12.61 -26.99
CA HIS A 149 -17.92 13.01 -25.89
C HIS A 149 -16.62 13.65 -26.36
N ARG A 150 -15.92 12.99 -27.30
CA ARG A 150 -14.69 13.56 -27.89
C ARG A 150 -14.96 14.93 -28.51
N SER A 151 -16.06 15.06 -29.25
CA SER A 151 -16.45 16.33 -29.86
C SER A 151 -16.70 17.42 -28.81
N ALA A 152 -17.37 17.08 -27.71
CA ALA A 152 -17.65 18.02 -26.63
C ALA A 152 -16.37 18.54 -25.95
N VAL A 153 -15.46 17.64 -25.57
CA VAL A 153 -14.18 18.02 -24.94
C VAL A 153 -13.29 18.78 -25.93
N ARG A 154 -13.24 18.33 -27.19
CA ARG A 154 -12.49 19.02 -28.25
C ARG A 154 -12.99 20.45 -28.46
N ALA A 155 -14.30 20.65 -28.50
CA ALA A 155 -14.90 21.97 -28.64
C ALA A 155 -14.63 22.85 -27.41
N PHE A 156 -14.79 22.30 -26.20
CA PHE A 156 -14.57 23.01 -24.94
C PHE A 156 -13.14 23.57 -24.83
N TRP A 157 -12.12 22.75 -25.11
CA TRP A 157 -10.72 23.17 -25.08
C TRP A 157 -10.21 23.80 -26.38
N SER A 158 -11.05 23.93 -27.40
CA SER A 158 -10.61 24.33 -28.76
C SER A 158 -9.41 23.49 -29.25
N ALA A 159 -9.39 22.21 -28.90
CA ALA A 159 -8.23 21.34 -29.15
C ALA A 159 -8.11 21.01 -30.65
N PRO A 160 -6.92 21.15 -31.25
CA PRO A 160 -6.73 20.88 -32.68
C PRO A 160 -7.00 19.40 -33.02
N VAL A 161 -6.57 18.49 -32.12
CA VAL A 161 -6.68 17.04 -32.25
C VAL A 161 -7.09 16.45 -30.90
N MET A 162 -7.86 15.36 -30.93
CA MET A 162 -8.21 14.55 -29.77
C MET A 162 -7.85 13.09 -30.05
N ALA A 163 -7.39 12.35 -29.03
CA ALA A 163 -7.17 10.91 -29.17
C ALA A 163 -8.47 10.18 -29.51
N GLU A 164 -8.38 9.13 -30.33
CA GLU A 164 -9.56 8.36 -30.78
C GLU A 164 -9.63 6.97 -30.16
N ARG A 165 -8.59 6.56 -29.44
CA ARG A 165 -8.45 5.24 -28.83
C ARG A 165 -7.70 5.33 -27.51
N ALA A 166 -7.97 4.38 -26.62
CA ALA A 166 -7.28 4.28 -25.35
C ALA A 166 -5.75 4.15 -25.50
N GLY A 167 -5.04 4.75 -24.56
CA GLY A 167 -3.61 4.54 -24.36
C GLY A 167 -3.32 3.21 -23.67
N LEU A 168 -2.04 2.96 -23.41
CA LEU A 168 -1.60 1.74 -22.73
C LEU A 168 -1.86 1.82 -21.22
N LYS A 169 -2.31 0.71 -20.64
CA LYS A 169 -2.38 0.53 -19.18
C LYS A 169 -0.97 0.34 -18.62
N ALA A 170 -0.77 0.54 -17.31
CA ALA A 170 0.56 0.65 -16.70
C ALA A 170 1.51 -0.51 -17.06
N VAL A 171 1.10 -1.77 -16.94
CA VAL A 171 1.97 -2.92 -17.27
C VAL A 171 2.36 -2.93 -18.75
N ASP A 172 1.39 -2.72 -19.65
CA ASP A 172 1.64 -2.65 -21.10
C ASP A 172 2.47 -1.43 -21.50
N LEU A 173 2.31 -0.31 -20.78
CA LEU A 173 3.06 0.92 -20.98
C LEU A 173 4.54 0.65 -20.71
N PHE A 174 4.91 0.06 -19.58
CA PHE A 174 6.32 -0.21 -19.28
C PHE A 174 6.93 -1.30 -20.15
N LYS A 175 6.13 -2.28 -20.60
CA LYS A 175 6.55 -3.18 -21.68
C LYS A 175 6.86 -2.40 -22.96
N ALA A 176 6.02 -1.45 -23.35
CA ALA A 176 6.25 -0.62 -24.53
C ALA A 176 7.45 0.32 -24.41
N VAL A 177 7.78 0.76 -23.19
CA VAL A 177 9.05 1.46 -22.90
C VAL A 177 10.23 0.52 -23.13
N GLY A 178 10.20 -0.69 -22.57
CA GLY A 178 11.27 -1.69 -22.74
C GLY A 178 11.46 -2.15 -24.18
N ASP A 179 10.37 -2.26 -24.96
CA ASP A 179 10.41 -2.59 -26.39
C ASP A 179 10.86 -1.41 -27.28
N GLY A 180 11.04 -0.20 -26.72
CA GLY A 180 11.43 1.01 -27.45
C GLY A 180 10.32 1.68 -28.27
N ARG A 181 9.05 1.27 -28.08
CA ARG A 181 7.88 1.91 -28.72
C ARG A 181 7.54 3.26 -28.08
N ILE A 182 7.77 3.39 -26.78
CA ILE A 182 7.70 4.67 -26.06
C ILE A 182 9.12 5.20 -25.91
N LYS A 183 9.35 6.46 -26.32
CA LYS A 183 10.67 7.10 -26.32
C LYS A 183 10.81 8.27 -25.35
N ALA A 184 9.69 8.76 -24.83
CA ALA A 184 9.62 9.81 -23.84
C ALA A 184 8.65 9.37 -22.75
N LEU A 185 9.08 9.41 -21.50
CA LEU A 185 8.30 9.03 -20.34
C LEU A 185 8.31 10.19 -19.33
N TRP A 186 7.14 10.63 -18.90
CA TRP A 186 7.02 11.57 -17.79
C TRP A 186 6.28 10.90 -16.62
N VAL A 187 6.99 10.69 -15.52
CA VAL A 187 6.48 10.09 -14.28
C VAL A 187 6.21 11.18 -13.25
N ILE A 188 5.00 11.23 -12.69
CA ILE A 188 4.58 12.26 -11.72
C ILE A 188 4.12 11.60 -10.42
N HIS A 189 4.80 11.90 -9.29
CA HIS A 189 4.53 11.42 -7.92
C HIS A 189 4.29 9.89 -7.80
N THR A 190 5.06 9.09 -8.54
CA THR A 190 5.01 7.63 -8.45
C THR A 190 6.40 7.01 -8.64
N ASN A 191 6.59 5.81 -8.08
CA ASN A 191 7.87 5.10 -8.08
C ASN A 191 7.74 3.69 -8.73
N PRO A 192 7.46 3.62 -10.05
CA PRO A 192 7.21 2.37 -10.78
C PRO A 192 8.36 1.37 -10.74
N ALA A 193 9.62 1.83 -10.61
CA ALA A 193 10.79 0.96 -10.45
C ALA A 193 10.77 0.11 -9.16
N VAL A 194 9.80 0.35 -8.27
CA VAL A 194 9.55 -0.42 -7.04
C VAL A 194 8.15 -1.03 -7.01
N SER A 195 7.13 -0.23 -7.37
CA SER A 195 5.73 -0.54 -7.02
C SER A 195 4.97 -1.33 -8.08
N LEU A 196 5.50 -1.45 -9.30
CA LEU A 196 4.89 -2.26 -10.36
C LEU A 196 5.28 -3.74 -10.25
N PRO A 197 4.46 -4.65 -10.81
CA PRO A 197 4.89 -6.04 -11.01
C PRO A 197 6.08 -6.08 -11.96
N ASP A 198 6.91 -7.11 -11.81
CA ASP A 198 8.17 -7.23 -12.55
C ASP A 198 9.02 -5.95 -12.46
N ALA A 199 9.17 -5.46 -11.22
CA ALA A 199 9.80 -4.15 -10.96
C ALA A 199 11.23 -4.04 -11.52
N ASP A 200 11.93 -5.16 -11.70
CA ASP A 200 13.27 -5.19 -12.30
C ASP A 200 13.23 -4.98 -13.81
N ALA A 201 12.29 -5.60 -14.53
CA ALA A 201 12.05 -5.30 -15.94
C ALA A 201 11.60 -3.85 -16.13
N VAL A 202 10.73 -3.33 -15.26
CA VAL A 202 10.30 -1.92 -15.28
C VAL A 202 11.48 -0.98 -15.07
N ARG A 203 12.34 -1.26 -14.08
CA ARG A 203 13.56 -0.49 -13.82
C ARG A 203 14.50 -0.49 -15.04
N ALA A 204 14.70 -1.66 -15.66
CA ALA A 204 15.51 -1.78 -16.86
C ALA A 204 14.92 -0.98 -18.02
N ALA A 205 13.60 -1.08 -18.25
CA ALA A 205 12.90 -0.34 -19.29
C ALA A 205 13.08 1.18 -19.15
N ILE A 206 12.86 1.72 -17.94
CA ILE A 206 13.04 3.14 -17.66
C ILE A 206 14.50 3.55 -17.94
N GLY A 207 15.48 2.78 -17.47
CA GLY A 207 16.91 3.08 -17.68
C GLY A 207 17.37 3.04 -19.14
N THR A 208 16.61 2.40 -20.02
CA THR A 208 16.88 2.38 -21.48
C THR A 208 16.01 3.34 -22.30
N CYS A 209 15.04 4.00 -21.66
CA CYS A 209 14.15 4.95 -22.33
C CYS A 209 14.96 6.18 -22.77
N PRO A 210 14.88 6.63 -24.04
CA PRO A 210 15.67 7.74 -24.55
C PRO A 210 15.50 9.08 -23.82
N PHE A 211 14.33 9.32 -23.22
CA PHE A 211 14.08 10.51 -22.44
C PHE A 211 13.09 10.24 -21.30
N VAL A 212 13.50 10.52 -20.06
CA VAL A 212 12.71 10.31 -18.85
C VAL A 212 12.69 11.58 -18.01
N VAL A 213 11.48 12.06 -17.72
CA VAL A 213 11.22 13.17 -16.80
C VAL A 213 10.54 12.62 -15.55
N VAL A 214 10.99 13.05 -14.37
CA VAL A 214 10.35 12.71 -13.10
C VAL A 214 9.98 14.00 -12.34
N SER A 215 8.68 14.20 -12.10
CA SER A 215 8.18 15.20 -11.16
C SER A 215 7.90 14.54 -9.82
N ASP A 216 8.69 14.86 -8.80
CA ASP A 216 8.55 14.28 -7.45
C ASP A 216 9.01 15.28 -6.38
N ILE A 217 8.68 14.98 -5.13
CA ILE A 217 9.11 15.74 -3.94
C ILE A 217 10.55 15.39 -3.53
N THR A 218 11.15 14.38 -4.16
CA THR A 218 12.52 13.95 -3.90
C THR A 218 13.17 13.30 -5.12
N ALA A 219 14.43 13.64 -5.37
CA ALA A 219 15.28 13.00 -6.38
C ALA A 219 15.78 11.60 -5.95
N ALA A 220 15.52 11.19 -4.70
CA ALA A 220 16.06 9.97 -4.12
C ALA A 220 15.20 8.73 -4.37
N THR A 221 14.12 8.80 -5.16
CA THR A 221 13.36 7.58 -5.47
C THR A 221 14.11 6.71 -6.49
N ASP A 222 13.88 5.40 -6.45
CA ASP A 222 14.46 4.46 -7.42
C ASP A 222 14.12 4.83 -8.86
N THR A 223 12.95 5.41 -9.10
CA THR A 223 12.55 5.92 -10.43
C THR A 223 13.24 7.24 -10.77
N ALA A 224 13.32 8.20 -9.82
CA ALA A 224 13.98 9.49 -10.05
C ALA A 224 15.46 9.34 -10.39
N ARG A 225 16.15 8.36 -9.80
CA ARG A 225 17.56 8.03 -10.14
C ARG A 225 17.77 7.57 -11.57
N LEU A 226 16.71 7.21 -12.29
CA LEU A 226 16.76 6.77 -13.68
C LEU A 226 16.33 7.88 -14.65
N ALA A 227 16.01 9.08 -14.14
CA ALA A 227 15.51 10.19 -14.95
C ALA A 227 16.65 10.99 -15.58
N ASP A 228 16.41 11.51 -16.79
CA ASP A 228 17.26 12.53 -17.42
C ASP A 228 16.98 13.92 -16.83
N VAL A 229 15.72 14.17 -16.47
CA VAL A 229 15.26 15.44 -15.90
C VAL A 229 14.44 15.18 -14.64
N ILE A 230 14.78 15.88 -13.57
CA ILE A 230 14.00 15.89 -12.33
C ILE A 230 13.38 17.28 -12.16
N LEU A 231 12.05 17.32 -12.02
CA LEU A 231 11.28 18.54 -11.81
C LEU A 231 10.83 18.58 -10.33
N PRO A 232 11.35 19.49 -9.50
CA PRO A 232 11.00 19.54 -8.09
C PRO A 232 9.54 19.98 -7.91
N ALA A 233 8.71 19.05 -7.43
CA ALA A 233 7.30 19.30 -7.20
C ALA A 233 7.00 19.56 -5.72
N THR A 234 5.99 20.38 -5.42
CA THR A 234 5.53 20.59 -4.05
C THR A 234 4.94 19.30 -3.44
N ALA A 235 4.99 19.17 -2.12
CA ALA A 235 4.37 18.07 -1.39
C ALA A 235 2.97 18.47 -0.89
N TRP A 236 2.34 17.62 -0.07
CA TRP A 236 0.96 17.83 0.38
C TRP A 236 0.76 19.15 1.16
N GLY A 237 1.72 19.51 2.02
CA GLY A 237 1.58 20.68 2.89
C GLY A 237 1.72 22.02 2.18
N GLU A 238 2.38 22.02 1.02
CA GLU A 238 2.60 23.23 0.21
C GLU A 238 1.61 23.35 -0.96
N LYS A 239 0.82 22.28 -1.23
CA LYS A 239 -0.15 22.24 -2.33
C LYS A 239 -1.46 22.92 -1.98
N ASP A 240 -2.02 23.57 -2.98
CA ASP A 240 -3.36 24.15 -2.98
C ASP A 240 -4.23 23.47 -4.07
N GLY A 241 -5.44 23.02 -3.70
CA GLY A 241 -6.34 22.36 -4.63
C GLY A 241 -7.58 21.76 -3.95
N THR A 242 -8.09 20.68 -4.54
CA THR A 242 -9.17 19.85 -3.98
C THR A 242 -8.79 18.37 -4.02
N VAL A 243 -9.43 17.57 -3.16
CA VAL A 243 -9.30 16.11 -3.13
C VAL A 243 -10.68 15.47 -3.05
N THR A 244 -10.89 14.35 -3.75
CA THR A 244 -12.14 13.56 -3.71
C THR A 244 -11.89 12.22 -3.03
N ASN A 245 -12.61 11.96 -1.94
CA ASN A 245 -12.50 10.72 -1.15
C ASN A 245 -13.36 9.57 -1.75
N SER A 246 -13.31 8.37 -1.15
CA SER A 246 -14.03 7.18 -1.69
C SER A 246 -15.56 7.28 -1.70
N GLU A 247 -16.14 8.23 -0.96
CA GLU A 247 -17.60 8.45 -0.91
C GLU A 247 -18.06 9.62 -1.78
N ARG A 248 -17.19 10.12 -2.69
CA ARG A 248 -17.43 11.25 -3.61
C ARG A 248 -17.44 12.64 -2.95
N CYS A 249 -16.97 12.75 -1.71
CA CYS A 249 -16.85 14.03 -1.05
C CYS A 249 -15.61 14.77 -1.57
N ILE A 250 -15.83 15.92 -2.19
CA ILE A 250 -14.80 16.86 -2.60
C ILE A 250 -14.51 17.79 -1.44
N SER A 251 -13.24 17.86 -1.03
CA SER A 251 -12.76 18.72 0.06
C SER A 251 -11.65 19.64 -0.42
N ARG A 252 -11.63 20.87 0.12
CA ARG A 252 -10.59 21.87 -0.16
C ARG A 252 -9.28 21.51 0.56
N GLN A 253 -8.19 21.36 -0.19
CA GLN A 253 -6.83 21.21 0.33
C GLN A 253 -6.10 22.55 0.27
N ARG A 254 -5.79 23.15 1.42
CA ARG A 254 -5.12 24.44 1.51
C ARG A 254 -3.64 24.25 1.83
N SER A 255 -2.81 25.09 1.22
CA SER A 255 -1.41 25.18 1.59
C SER A 255 -1.28 25.75 3.01
N PHE A 256 -0.43 25.14 3.83
CA PHE A 256 -0.07 25.63 5.17
C PHE A 256 1.45 25.72 5.37
N LEU A 257 2.23 25.47 4.32
CA LEU A 257 3.68 25.61 4.27
C LEU A 257 4.08 26.30 2.94
N PRO A 258 5.11 27.16 2.95
CA PRO A 258 5.65 27.71 1.71
C PRO A 258 6.31 26.60 0.87
N ALA A 259 6.32 26.76 -0.45
CA ALA A 259 7.05 25.86 -1.35
C ALA A 259 8.55 25.89 -1.01
N PRO A 260 9.21 24.74 -0.79
CA PRO A 260 10.64 24.70 -0.52
C PRO A 260 11.46 24.97 -1.78
N GLY A 261 12.48 25.83 -1.66
CA GLY A 261 13.42 26.12 -2.75
C GLY A 261 12.72 26.56 -4.03
N GLU A 262 13.04 25.91 -5.15
CA GLU A 262 12.46 26.18 -6.46
C GLU A 262 11.28 25.25 -6.81
N SER A 263 10.77 24.49 -5.83
CA SER A 263 9.67 23.57 -6.09
C SER A 263 8.39 24.30 -6.50
N ARG A 264 7.64 23.70 -7.42
CA ARG A 264 6.40 24.26 -7.96
C ARG A 264 5.25 23.25 -7.84
N PRO A 265 3.99 23.70 -7.77
CA PRO A 265 2.86 22.80 -7.90
C PRO A 265 2.83 22.16 -9.28
N ASP A 266 2.38 20.90 -9.34
CA ASP A 266 2.40 20.10 -10.57
C ASP A 266 1.67 20.76 -11.74
N TRP A 267 0.53 21.42 -11.47
CA TRP A 267 -0.22 22.13 -12.51
C TRP A 267 0.60 23.24 -13.17
N GLN A 268 1.43 23.95 -12.40
CA GLN A 268 2.27 25.02 -12.92
C GLN A 268 3.43 24.46 -13.73
N ILE A 269 4.02 23.35 -13.29
CA ILE A 269 5.05 22.63 -14.06
C ILE A 269 4.49 22.19 -15.43
N ILE A 270 3.29 21.60 -15.44
CA ILE A 270 2.62 21.18 -16.67
C ILE A 270 2.30 22.37 -17.58
N ALA A 271 1.73 23.44 -17.02
CA ALA A 271 1.45 24.67 -17.75
C ALA A 271 2.71 25.31 -18.35
N ASP A 272 3.81 25.34 -17.60
CA ASP A 272 5.10 25.86 -18.04
C ASP A 272 5.70 25.07 -19.22
N VAL A 273 5.54 23.75 -19.22
CA VAL A 273 5.93 22.88 -20.34
C VAL A 273 5.02 23.14 -21.54
N ALA A 274 3.71 23.17 -21.34
CA ALA A 274 2.74 23.42 -22.42
C ALA A 274 2.93 24.80 -23.08
N LYS A 275 3.18 25.84 -22.28
CA LYS A 275 3.54 27.20 -22.74
C LYS A 275 4.75 27.16 -23.68
N ARG A 276 5.81 26.44 -23.29
CA ARG A 276 7.03 26.27 -24.11
C ARG A 276 6.81 25.43 -25.37
N MET A 277 5.80 24.57 -25.39
CA MET A 277 5.36 23.82 -26.57
C MET A 277 4.46 24.63 -27.52
N GLY A 278 4.15 25.89 -27.20
CA GLY A 278 3.35 26.77 -28.05
C GLY A 278 1.87 26.88 -27.67
N TYR A 279 1.47 26.35 -26.51
CA TYR A 279 0.07 26.38 -26.03
C TYR A 279 -0.14 27.45 -24.94
N ALA A 280 0.50 28.62 -25.06
CA ALA A 280 0.53 29.58 -23.97
C ALA A 280 -0.85 30.09 -23.55
N ASP A 281 -1.69 30.44 -24.54
CA ASP A 281 -3.04 30.96 -24.32
C ASP A 281 -3.96 29.94 -23.62
N ALA A 282 -3.74 28.63 -23.86
CA ALA A 282 -4.56 27.56 -23.29
C ALA A 282 -4.15 27.16 -21.87
N PHE A 283 -2.97 27.58 -21.40
CA PHE A 283 -2.41 27.19 -20.11
C PHE A 283 -2.08 28.39 -19.22
N ASP A 284 -2.70 29.55 -19.47
CA ASP A 284 -2.41 30.81 -18.75
C ASP A 284 -3.13 30.94 -17.38
N TYR A 285 -3.13 29.85 -16.60
CA TYR A 285 -3.75 29.83 -15.28
C TYR A 285 -2.95 30.62 -14.25
N GLN A 286 -3.63 31.46 -13.47
CA GLN A 286 -3.08 32.19 -12.34
C GLN A 286 -3.08 31.37 -11.05
N GLY A 287 -3.97 30.38 -10.94
CA GLY A 287 -4.02 29.50 -9.79
C GLY A 287 -5.07 28.38 -9.86
N PRO A 288 -5.12 27.51 -8.83
CA PRO A 288 -6.03 26.36 -8.81
C PRO A 288 -7.52 26.70 -8.91
N ALA A 289 -7.95 27.89 -8.47
CA ALA A 289 -9.34 28.31 -8.54
C ALA A 289 -9.85 28.41 -9.99
N GLU A 290 -9.01 28.90 -10.91
CA GLU A 290 -9.35 28.98 -12.34
C GLU A 290 -9.48 27.59 -12.96
N ILE A 291 -8.52 26.70 -12.66
CA ILE A 291 -8.55 25.31 -13.10
C ILE A 291 -9.80 24.60 -12.57
N PHE A 292 -10.15 24.82 -11.30
CA PHE A 292 -11.34 24.24 -10.69
C PHE A 292 -12.64 24.74 -11.34
N ARG A 293 -12.74 26.03 -11.66
CA ARG A 293 -13.89 26.59 -12.38
C ARG A 293 -14.02 26.02 -13.79
N GLU A 294 -12.91 25.92 -14.52
CA GLU A 294 -12.89 25.31 -15.86
C GLU A 294 -13.34 23.84 -15.79
N TYR A 295 -12.80 23.08 -14.84
CA TYR A 295 -13.19 21.70 -14.58
C TYR A 295 -14.69 21.57 -14.23
N ALA A 296 -15.21 22.47 -13.38
CA ALA A 296 -16.62 22.51 -13.05
C ALA A 296 -17.51 22.84 -14.26
N ALA A 297 -17.08 23.75 -15.14
CA ALA A 297 -17.79 24.04 -16.38
C ALA A 297 -17.85 22.81 -17.32
N LEU A 298 -16.72 22.10 -17.50
CA LEU A 298 -16.67 20.88 -18.29
C LEU A 298 -17.57 19.77 -17.71
N SER A 299 -17.64 19.67 -16.39
CA SER A 299 -18.51 18.69 -15.72
C SER A 299 -20.00 18.93 -16.01
N GLY A 300 -20.42 20.19 -16.18
CA GLY A 300 -21.78 20.51 -16.61
C GLY A 300 -22.09 20.03 -18.03
N ILE A 301 -21.10 20.06 -18.94
CA ILE A 301 -21.23 19.47 -20.28
C ILE A 301 -21.38 17.95 -20.16
N ALA A 302 -20.60 17.30 -19.30
CA ALA A 302 -20.73 15.87 -19.05
C ALA A 302 -22.10 15.49 -18.48
N GLY A 303 -22.64 16.30 -17.55
CA GLY A 303 -24.00 16.17 -17.03
C GLY A 303 -25.06 16.24 -18.14
N HIS A 304 -24.96 17.20 -19.07
CA HIS A 304 -25.85 17.29 -20.23
C HIS A 304 -25.75 16.10 -21.19
N LEU A 305 -24.58 15.45 -21.26
CA LEU A 305 -24.36 14.20 -21.99
C LEU A 305 -24.82 12.96 -21.20
N GLY A 306 -25.48 13.15 -20.06
CA GLY A 306 -26.12 12.09 -19.28
C GLY A 306 -25.17 11.34 -18.35
N ARG A 307 -24.01 11.91 -18.00
CA ARG A 307 -23.05 11.35 -17.05
C ARG A 307 -23.35 11.74 -15.61
N ASP A 308 -22.71 11.03 -14.68
CA ASP A 308 -22.97 11.09 -13.24
C ASP A 308 -22.24 12.24 -12.54
N PHE A 309 -21.04 12.56 -13.02
CA PHE A 309 -20.19 13.60 -12.48
C PHE A 309 -20.55 14.98 -13.05
N ASP A 310 -21.16 15.82 -12.22
CA ASP A 310 -21.47 17.22 -12.53
C ASP A 310 -21.29 18.04 -11.25
N ILE A 311 -20.42 19.06 -11.28
CA ILE A 311 -20.22 20.04 -10.21
C ILE A 311 -20.38 21.47 -10.73
N SER A 312 -21.14 21.66 -11.81
CA SER A 312 -21.34 22.93 -12.51
C SER A 312 -21.87 24.06 -11.62
N ALA A 313 -22.52 23.75 -10.50
CA ALA A 313 -22.90 24.76 -9.49
C ALA A 313 -21.69 25.56 -8.96
N LYS A 314 -20.46 25.03 -9.12
CA LYS A 314 -19.23 25.67 -8.64
C LYS A 314 -18.44 26.39 -9.75
N MET A 315 -18.95 26.45 -10.99
CA MET A 315 -18.18 27.00 -12.13
C MET A 315 -18.00 28.53 -12.10
N THR A 316 -18.83 29.26 -11.35
CA THR A 316 -18.80 30.74 -11.26
C THR A 316 -18.39 31.26 -9.88
N ILE A 317 -17.84 30.41 -9.01
CA ILE A 317 -17.45 30.84 -7.66
C ILE A 317 -16.25 31.80 -7.73
N SER A 318 -16.28 32.82 -6.89
CA SER A 318 -15.16 33.72 -6.67
C SER A 318 -13.99 33.00 -6.00
N ASP A 319 -12.79 33.59 -6.06
CA ASP A 319 -11.62 33.04 -5.38
C ASP A 319 -11.82 32.96 -3.87
N GLY A 320 -12.51 33.94 -3.26
CA GLY A 320 -12.86 33.89 -1.84
C GLY A 320 -13.81 32.75 -1.47
N GLU A 321 -14.77 32.43 -2.34
CA GLU A 321 -15.65 31.26 -2.17
C GLU A 321 -14.89 29.94 -2.37
N TYR A 322 -13.96 29.87 -3.32
CA TYR A 322 -13.07 28.72 -3.49
C TYR A 322 -12.17 28.50 -2.26
N ASP A 323 -11.64 29.58 -1.69
CA ASP A 323 -10.78 29.54 -0.49
C ASP A 323 -11.53 29.11 0.76
N THR A 324 -12.82 29.39 0.84
CA THR A 324 -13.70 28.99 1.96
C THR A 324 -14.58 27.79 1.62
N LEU A 325 -14.34 27.12 0.49
CA LEU A 325 -15.15 26.01 -0.01
C LEU A 325 -15.33 24.92 1.06
N ALA A 326 -16.58 24.73 1.47
CA ALA A 326 -16.99 23.67 2.37
C ALA A 326 -16.96 22.31 1.64
N PRO A 327 -16.67 21.20 2.35
CA PRO A 327 -16.77 19.86 1.77
C PRO A 327 -18.18 19.59 1.23
N PHE A 328 -18.25 18.99 0.05
CA PHE A 328 -19.51 18.72 -0.64
C PHE A 328 -19.46 17.43 -1.45
N TYR A 329 -20.61 16.86 -1.80
CA TYR A 329 -20.69 15.63 -2.60
C TYR A 329 -21.12 15.95 -4.02
N TRP A 330 -20.49 15.32 -5.01
CA TRP A 330 -21.02 15.31 -6.36
C TRP A 330 -22.11 14.24 -6.53
N PRO A 331 -23.14 14.49 -7.37
CA PRO A 331 -23.31 15.67 -8.23
C PRO A 331 -23.74 16.94 -7.47
N ALA A 332 -23.28 18.11 -7.91
CA ALA A 332 -23.59 19.42 -7.36
C ALA A 332 -23.98 20.39 -8.50
N THR A 333 -25.29 20.48 -8.76
CA THR A 333 -25.86 21.27 -9.86
C THR A 333 -26.78 22.38 -9.32
N ALA A 334 -27.29 23.23 -10.21
CA ALA A 334 -28.29 24.24 -9.82
C ALA A 334 -29.56 23.64 -9.19
N ALA A 335 -29.85 22.36 -9.47
CA ALA A 335 -31.02 21.66 -8.92
C ALA A 335 -30.78 21.10 -7.50
N GLY A 336 -29.52 20.97 -7.07
CA GLY A 336 -29.18 20.42 -5.75
C GLY A 336 -27.82 19.74 -5.70
N GLU A 337 -27.50 19.22 -4.51
CA GLU A 337 -26.19 18.64 -4.20
C GLU A 337 -26.33 17.23 -3.59
N GLY A 338 -25.45 16.33 -4.03
CA GLY A 338 -25.34 14.96 -3.58
C GLY A 338 -26.48 14.05 -4.03
N GLY A 339 -26.90 13.18 -3.11
CA GLY A 339 -27.87 12.12 -3.36
C GLY A 339 -27.26 10.73 -3.45
N ARG A 340 -28.12 9.70 -3.40
CA ARG A 340 -27.72 8.31 -3.53
C ARG A 340 -28.13 7.78 -4.88
N PHE A 341 -27.17 7.23 -5.62
CA PHE A 341 -27.44 6.63 -6.91
C PHE A 341 -28.17 5.29 -6.78
N PHE A 342 -28.95 4.95 -7.82
CA PHE A 342 -29.44 3.61 -8.13
C PHE A 342 -30.55 3.02 -7.25
N ALA A 343 -30.94 3.66 -6.14
CA ALA A 343 -32.07 3.19 -5.32
C ALA A 343 -33.39 3.09 -6.10
N LYS A 344 -33.54 3.91 -7.15
CA LYS A 344 -34.70 3.93 -8.07
C LYS A 344 -34.28 3.62 -9.52
N GLY A 345 -33.21 2.86 -9.71
CA GLY A 345 -32.59 2.63 -11.02
C GLY A 345 -31.89 3.87 -11.56
N GLY A 346 -31.96 4.08 -12.88
CA GLY A 346 -31.31 5.21 -13.55
C GLY A 346 -29.80 5.05 -13.68
N PHE A 347 -29.34 3.84 -14.00
CA PHE A 347 -27.93 3.51 -14.18
C PHE A 347 -27.32 4.25 -15.37
N PHE A 348 -26.01 4.45 -15.38
CA PHE A 348 -25.30 5.12 -16.48
C PHE A 348 -24.94 4.19 -17.65
N THR A 349 -25.75 3.14 -17.83
CA THR A 349 -25.70 2.23 -18.97
C THR A 349 -26.59 2.75 -20.10
N PRO A 350 -26.40 2.32 -21.36
CA PRO A 350 -27.15 2.85 -22.50
C PRO A 350 -28.68 2.74 -22.37
N ASP A 351 -29.20 1.70 -21.72
CA ASP A 351 -30.65 1.51 -21.48
C ASP A 351 -31.10 1.90 -20.06
N ARG A 352 -30.22 2.54 -19.29
CA ARG A 352 -30.42 2.97 -17.90
C ARG A 352 -30.73 1.85 -16.89
N ARG A 353 -30.51 0.59 -17.26
CA ARG A 353 -30.65 -0.58 -16.36
C ARG A 353 -29.29 -1.09 -15.88
N GLY A 354 -29.21 -1.46 -14.61
CA GLY A 354 -28.04 -2.11 -14.02
C GLY A 354 -27.72 -3.41 -14.76
N ARG A 355 -26.45 -3.79 -14.78
CA ARG A 355 -25.99 -4.98 -15.50
C ARG A 355 -25.51 -6.03 -14.52
N MET A 356 -26.24 -7.14 -14.47
CA MET A 356 -25.71 -8.36 -13.88
C MET A 356 -24.90 -9.10 -14.93
N ILE A 357 -23.67 -9.45 -14.56
CA ILE A 357 -22.71 -10.12 -15.45
C ILE A 357 -22.66 -11.60 -15.11
N ALA A 358 -22.67 -12.46 -16.12
CA ALA A 358 -22.47 -13.90 -15.94
C ALA A 358 -21.02 -14.19 -15.56
N VAL A 359 -20.75 -14.22 -14.25
CA VAL A 359 -19.42 -14.45 -13.69
C VAL A 359 -19.21 -15.95 -13.47
N LYS A 360 -18.05 -16.44 -13.90
CA LYS A 360 -17.52 -17.76 -13.58
C LYS A 360 -16.31 -17.59 -12.68
N ALA A 361 -16.25 -18.29 -11.57
CA ALA A 361 -15.09 -18.24 -10.68
C ALA A 361 -13.82 -18.75 -11.39
N GLN A 362 -12.73 -18.01 -11.24
CA GLN A 362 -11.44 -18.33 -11.82
C GLN A 362 -10.37 -18.39 -10.73
N ALA A 363 -9.56 -19.45 -10.76
CA ALA A 363 -8.38 -19.55 -9.91
C ALA A 363 -7.30 -18.54 -10.39
N PRO A 364 -6.37 -18.13 -9.51
CA PRO A 364 -5.24 -17.31 -9.91
C PRO A 364 -4.45 -17.98 -11.03
N GLN A 365 -3.99 -17.19 -11.99
CA GLN A 365 -3.23 -17.69 -13.14
C GLN A 365 -1.82 -18.15 -12.75
N SER A 366 -1.24 -17.55 -11.69
CA SER A 366 -0.01 -18.08 -11.11
C SER A 366 -0.32 -19.34 -10.29
N VAL A 367 0.12 -20.49 -10.80
CA VAL A 367 -0.15 -21.82 -10.22
C VAL A 367 1.09 -22.36 -9.49
N PRO A 368 0.99 -22.69 -8.20
CA PRO A 368 2.07 -23.33 -7.46
C PRO A 368 2.50 -24.63 -8.13
N SER A 369 3.81 -24.91 -8.11
CA SER A 369 4.41 -26.11 -8.68
C SER A 369 5.44 -26.69 -7.74
N ALA A 370 6.06 -27.83 -8.10
CA ALA A 370 7.18 -28.37 -7.34
C ALA A 370 8.38 -27.39 -7.29
N GLU A 371 8.58 -26.58 -8.33
CA GLU A 371 9.64 -25.58 -8.41
C GLU A 371 9.30 -24.29 -7.64
N TRP A 372 8.02 -23.89 -7.67
CA TRP A 372 7.49 -22.69 -7.03
C TRP A 372 6.34 -23.05 -6.07
N PRO A 373 6.64 -23.67 -4.91
CA PRO A 373 5.63 -24.32 -4.09
C PRO A 373 4.80 -23.36 -3.24
N LEU A 374 5.26 -22.11 -3.04
CA LEU A 374 4.60 -21.15 -2.16
C LEU A 374 3.78 -20.14 -2.95
N ARG A 375 2.61 -19.79 -2.43
CA ARG A 375 1.82 -18.65 -2.91
C ARG A 375 2.22 -17.38 -2.17
N LEU A 376 2.65 -16.36 -2.91
CA LEU A 376 3.03 -15.05 -2.39
C LEU A 376 1.83 -14.09 -2.40
N ASN A 377 1.47 -13.59 -1.23
CA ASN A 377 0.55 -12.48 -1.06
C ASN A 377 1.30 -11.21 -0.67
N THR A 378 1.05 -10.10 -1.35
CA THR A 378 1.67 -8.82 -1.02
C THR A 378 0.70 -7.89 -0.30
N GLY A 379 1.19 -7.13 0.66
CA GLY A 379 0.36 -6.16 1.37
C GLY A 379 1.12 -4.96 1.90
N ARG A 380 0.66 -4.47 3.05
CA ARG A 380 1.10 -3.22 3.65
C ARG A 380 1.23 -3.38 5.17
N VAL A 381 2.08 -2.57 5.77
CA VAL A 381 2.13 -2.32 7.21
C VAL A 381 1.43 -1.00 7.49
N ARG A 382 0.86 -0.83 8.69
CA ARG A 382 0.15 0.41 9.09
C ARG A 382 1.04 1.64 8.97
N ASP A 383 2.26 1.54 9.50
CA ASP A 383 3.11 2.70 9.80
C ASP A 383 3.76 3.33 8.57
N HIS A 384 3.82 2.58 7.49
CA HIS A 384 4.46 3.02 6.26
C HIS A 384 3.47 3.16 5.12
N TRP A 385 3.69 4.20 4.31
CA TRP A 385 2.86 4.52 3.17
C TRP A 385 3.62 4.30 1.87
N HIS A 386 3.14 3.35 1.05
CA HIS A 386 3.74 2.96 -0.23
C HIS A 386 5.26 2.84 -0.14
N THR A 387 6.02 3.43 -1.06
CA THR A 387 7.48 3.34 -1.16
C THR A 387 8.22 4.27 -0.18
N MET A 388 7.61 4.54 0.96
CA MET A 388 8.17 5.24 2.13
C MET A 388 8.81 6.63 1.93
N THR A 389 8.61 7.29 0.79
CA THR A 389 9.24 8.60 0.47
C THR A 389 8.94 9.71 1.49
N ARG A 390 7.84 9.56 2.25
CA ARG A 390 7.46 10.43 3.36
C ARG A 390 7.58 9.77 4.72
N THR A 391 7.06 8.55 4.86
CA THR A 391 6.90 7.90 6.17
C THR A 391 8.22 7.42 6.78
N ALA A 392 9.19 6.98 5.97
CA ALA A 392 10.52 6.58 6.49
C ALA A 392 11.32 7.75 7.07
N LYS A 393 10.96 9.01 6.76
CA LYS A 393 11.58 10.19 7.37
C LYS A 393 11.19 10.35 8.85
N SER A 394 10.12 9.71 9.30
CA SER A 394 9.66 9.79 10.69
C SER A 394 10.32 8.69 11.53
N PRO A 395 11.10 9.06 12.57
CA PRO A 395 11.64 8.09 13.53
C PRO A 395 10.56 7.24 14.19
N ARG A 396 9.44 7.88 14.55
CA ARG A 396 8.33 7.22 15.28
C ARG A 396 7.65 6.16 14.42
N LEU A 397 7.36 6.47 13.16
CA LEU A 397 6.74 5.50 12.25
C LEU A 397 7.69 4.33 11.94
N SER A 398 9.00 4.59 11.89
CA SER A 398 10.02 3.59 11.56
C SER A 398 10.45 2.73 12.76
N ALA A 399 9.94 3.02 13.97
CA ALA A 399 10.38 2.37 15.20
C ALA A 399 9.91 0.91 15.31
N HIS A 400 8.70 0.62 14.82
CA HIS A 400 8.03 -0.68 14.94
C HIS A 400 8.63 -1.73 13.99
N LEU A 401 8.56 -1.52 12.67
CA LEU A 401 9.07 -2.44 11.65
C LEU A 401 10.04 -1.73 10.71
N ALA A 402 11.36 -1.96 10.87
CA ALA A 402 12.37 -1.32 9.98
C ALA A 402 12.85 -2.19 8.84
N GLU A 403 12.59 -3.50 8.89
CA GLU A 403 13.14 -4.44 7.92
C GLU A 403 12.02 -5.01 7.06
N PRO A 404 12.27 -5.23 5.76
CA PRO A 404 11.35 -5.98 4.93
C PRO A 404 11.32 -7.42 5.46
N TYR A 405 10.13 -8.02 5.52
CA TYR A 405 9.95 -9.33 6.15
C TYR A 405 9.10 -10.28 5.31
N LEU A 406 9.26 -11.57 5.57
CA LEU A 406 8.46 -12.66 5.04
C LEU A 406 7.71 -13.32 6.21
N GLU A 407 6.40 -13.14 6.25
CA GLU A 407 5.53 -13.93 7.13
C GLU A 407 5.40 -15.34 6.55
N ILE A 408 5.65 -16.35 7.37
CA ILE A 408 5.63 -17.78 7.01
C ILE A 408 5.00 -18.65 8.12
N HIS A 409 4.22 -19.66 7.74
CA HIS A 409 3.66 -20.63 8.69
C HIS A 409 4.75 -21.48 9.37
N PRO A 410 4.63 -21.85 10.67
CA PRO A 410 5.62 -22.68 11.37
C PRO A 410 5.97 -23.99 10.65
N GLU A 411 4.99 -24.68 10.07
CA GLU A 411 5.22 -25.93 9.33
C GLU A 411 6.10 -25.72 8.09
N ASP A 412 5.84 -24.68 7.30
CA ASP A 412 6.64 -24.37 6.12
C ASP A 412 8.03 -23.84 6.50
N ALA A 413 8.12 -23.06 7.57
CA ALA A 413 9.39 -22.59 8.10
C ALA A 413 10.27 -23.79 8.50
N GLY A 414 9.72 -24.77 9.22
CA GLY A 414 10.40 -26.01 9.58
C GLY A 414 10.81 -26.82 8.35
N ARG A 415 9.90 -27.00 7.39
CA ARG A 415 10.16 -27.73 6.13
C ARG A 415 11.25 -27.10 5.27
N LEU A 416 11.36 -25.77 5.28
CA LEU A 416 12.31 -25.01 4.47
C LEU A 416 13.60 -24.65 5.23
N GLY A 417 13.71 -25.03 6.51
CA GLY A 417 14.86 -24.69 7.36
C GLY A 417 14.99 -23.20 7.68
N LEU A 418 13.88 -22.47 7.67
CA LEU A 418 13.83 -21.03 7.95
C LEU A 418 13.61 -20.81 9.46
N ALA A 419 14.57 -20.14 10.10
CA ALA A 419 14.50 -19.80 11.52
C ALA A 419 13.85 -18.42 11.74
N ALA A 420 13.13 -18.27 12.86
CA ALA A 420 12.62 -16.96 13.29
C ALA A 420 13.75 -15.94 13.40
N ALA A 421 13.50 -14.71 12.92
CA ALA A 421 14.49 -13.64 12.80
C ALA A 421 15.71 -13.95 11.91
N GLY A 422 15.79 -15.12 11.27
CA GLY A 422 16.73 -15.40 10.19
C GLY A 422 16.41 -14.59 8.93
N LEU A 423 17.19 -14.78 7.86
CA LEU A 423 16.94 -14.19 6.55
C LEU A 423 16.54 -15.27 5.55
N ALA A 424 15.54 -14.96 4.73
CA ALA A 424 15.14 -15.79 3.60
C ALA A 424 15.50 -15.09 2.29
N GLU A 425 16.16 -15.81 1.38
CA GLU A 425 16.15 -15.45 -0.04
C GLU A 425 14.86 -16.00 -0.65
N VAL A 426 14.03 -15.09 -1.14
CA VAL A 426 12.78 -15.40 -1.83
C VAL A 426 12.99 -15.18 -3.31
N THR A 427 12.65 -16.17 -4.13
CA THR A 427 12.81 -16.13 -5.58
C THR A 427 11.47 -16.45 -6.23
N SER A 428 11.16 -15.76 -7.31
CA SER A 428 10.08 -16.09 -8.24
C SER A 428 10.63 -16.21 -9.66
N PRO A 429 9.81 -16.57 -10.67
CA PRO A 429 10.24 -16.53 -12.06
C PRO A 429 10.74 -15.15 -12.55
N ASN A 430 10.32 -14.06 -11.88
CA ASN A 430 10.61 -12.69 -12.31
C ASN A 430 11.81 -12.06 -11.58
N GLY A 431 12.07 -12.46 -10.34
CA GLY A 431 13.10 -11.80 -9.55
C GLY A 431 13.33 -12.42 -8.18
N ARG A 432 14.04 -11.67 -7.32
CA ARG A 432 14.37 -12.11 -5.97
C ARG A 432 14.32 -10.96 -4.95
N ALA A 433 14.17 -11.33 -3.69
CA ALA A 433 14.29 -10.43 -2.54
C ALA A 433 14.94 -11.16 -1.36
N ILE A 434 15.55 -10.42 -0.43
CA ILE A 434 16.02 -10.94 0.85
C ILE A 434 15.20 -10.30 1.96
N LEU A 435 14.54 -11.15 2.77
CA LEU A 435 13.53 -10.72 3.73
C LEU A 435 13.79 -11.36 5.11
N ARG A 436 13.54 -10.60 6.18
CA ARG A 436 13.56 -11.10 7.55
C ARG A 436 12.42 -12.11 7.79
N VAL A 437 12.72 -13.28 8.34
CA VAL A 437 11.72 -14.31 8.59
C VAL A 437 10.89 -13.99 9.83
N LEU A 438 9.57 -13.88 9.64
CA LEU A 438 8.58 -13.79 10.71
C LEU A 438 7.72 -15.07 10.71
N VAL A 439 7.94 -15.93 11.68
CA VAL A 439 7.18 -17.20 11.80
C VAL A 439 5.87 -16.91 12.55
N THR A 440 4.74 -17.26 11.94
CA THR A 440 3.41 -17.03 12.51
C THR A 440 2.36 -17.98 11.92
N ASP A 441 1.41 -18.41 12.73
CA ASP A 441 0.25 -19.23 12.35
C ASP A 441 -0.94 -18.40 11.76
N ARG A 442 -0.77 -17.08 11.63
CA ARG A 442 -1.78 -16.18 11.05
C ARG A 442 -2.06 -16.46 9.58
N ILE A 443 -1.09 -17.03 8.87
CA ILE A 443 -1.20 -17.36 7.45
C ILE A 443 -1.32 -18.87 7.25
N ALA A 444 -1.96 -19.30 6.18
CA ALA A 444 -2.13 -20.73 5.89
C ALA A 444 -0.82 -21.39 5.42
N PRO A 445 -0.61 -22.69 5.70
CA PRO A 445 0.43 -23.49 5.05
C PRO A 445 0.41 -23.38 3.52
N GLY A 446 1.58 -23.41 2.89
CA GLY A 446 1.78 -23.21 1.46
C GLY A 446 1.66 -21.76 0.99
N SER A 447 1.44 -20.81 1.90
CA SER A 447 1.34 -19.37 1.61
C SER A 447 2.36 -18.56 2.38
N VAL A 448 2.78 -17.44 1.81
CA VAL A 448 3.66 -16.46 2.46
C VAL A 448 3.16 -15.04 2.20
N PHE A 449 3.50 -14.13 3.11
CA PHE A 449 3.14 -12.72 3.00
C PHE A 449 4.38 -11.82 3.06
N ALA A 450 4.44 -10.81 2.18
CA ALA A 450 5.49 -9.80 2.21
C ALA A 450 4.94 -8.39 1.91
N PRO A 451 5.20 -7.39 2.76
CA PRO A 451 4.82 -6.00 2.50
C PRO A 451 5.68 -5.32 1.42
N MET A 452 5.08 -4.49 0.58
CA MET A 452 5.74 -3.90 -0.61
C MET A 452 6.55 -2.62 -0.37
N HIS A 453 6.72 -2.18 0.88
CA HIS A 453 7.12 -0.81 1.17
C HIS A 453 8.60 -0.48 0.91
N TRP A 454 9.49 -1.44 1.12
CA TRP A 454 10.93 -1.19 1.07
C TRP A 454 11.42 -1.00 -0.36
N THR A 455 12.37 -0.08 -0.51
CA THR A 455 12.91 0.36 -1.80
C THR A 455 14.43 0.22 -1.80
N GLY A 456 15.10 0.52 -2.92
CA GLY A 456 16.56 0.58 -2.96
C GLY A 456 17.16 1.69 -2.08
N GLU A 457 16.34 2.62 -1.57
CA GLU A 457 16.78 3.59 -0.56
C GLU A 457 16.85 3.00 0.84
N THR A 458 15.91 2.13 1.19
CA THR A 458 15.72 1.66 2.57
C THR A 458 16.16 0.22 2.78
N ALA A 459 16.38 -0.55 1.71
CA ALA A 459 16.95 -1.88 1.76
C ALA A 459 17.69 -2.27 0.47
N SER A 460 18.73 -3.10 0.63
CA SER A 460 19.50 -3.76 -0.45
C SER A 460 18.65 -4.50 -1.50
N LEU A 461 17.92 -5.54 -1.07
CA LEU A 461 17.08 -6.42 -1.89
C LEU A 461 15.68 -6.58 -1.29
N GLY A 462 15.07 -5.48 -0.85
CA GLY A 462 13.74 -5.47 -0.22
C GLY A 462 12.56 -5.22 -1.17
N ARG A 463 12.78 -5.07 -2.48
CA ARG A 463 11.74 -4.69 -3.46
C ARG A 463 10.85 -5.88 -3.81
N VAL A 464 9.77 -6.07 -3.05
CA VAL A 464 8.80 -7.17 -3.28
C VAL A 464 8.10 -7.11 -4.64
N GLY A 465 7.98 -5.93 -5.25
CA GLY A 465 7.43 -5.79 -6.62
C GLY A 465 8.18 -6.62 -7.68
N ALA A 466 9.48 -6.88 -7.48
CA ALA A 466 10.27 -7.73 -8.37
C ALA A 466 9.85 -9.21 -8.33
N LEU A 467 9.19 -9.66 -7.25
CA LEU A 467 8.69 -11.03 -7.12
C LEU A 467 7.34 -11.24 -7.81
N VAL A 468 6.62 -10.15 -8.12
CA VAL A 468 5.24 -10.21 -8.62
C VAL A 468 5.22 -10.39 -10.12
N ALA A 469 4.50 -11.41 -10.61
CA ALA A 469 4.35 -11.65 -12.03
C ALA A 469 3.51 -10.54 -12.70
N PRO A 470 3.84 -10.12 -13.94
CA PRO A 470 3.11 -9.10 -14.69
C PRO A 470 1.83 -9.66 -15.34
N ILE A 471 1.12 -10.55 -14.63
CA ILE A 471 -0.15 -11.11 -15.06
C ILE A 471 -1.26 -10.15 -14.62
N THR A 472 -2.10 -9.74 -15.57
CA THR A 472 -3.14 -8.74 -15.33
C THR A 472 -4.54 -9.26 -15.63
N ASP A 473 -5.52 -8.68 -14.95
CA ASP A 473 -6.92 -8.81 -15.34
C ASP A 473 -7.14 -8.21 -16.74
N PRO A 474 -7.79 -8.94 -17.67
CA PRO A 474 -7.88 -8.53 -19.07
C PRO A 474 -8.72 -7.25 -19.24
N VAL A 475 -9.66 -6.96 -18.34
CA VAL A 475 -10.58 -5.82 -18.47
C VAL A 475 -9.98 -4.57 -17.82
N SER A 476 -9.55 -4.65 -16.57
CA SER A 476 -9.04 -3.53 -15.78
C SER A 476 -7.53 -3.30 -15.94
N GLY A 477 -6.76 -4.33 -16.31
CA GLY A 477 -5.30 -4.31 -16.32
C GLY A 477 -4.66 -4.35 -14.93
N GLN A 478 -5.43 -4.62 -13.87
CA GLN A 478 -4.88 -4.76 -12.51
C GLN A 478 -4.02 -6.02 -12.42
N PRO A 479 -2.82 -5.95 -11.81
CA PRO A 479 -1.95 -7.11 -11.68
C PRO A 479 -2.37 -8.07 -10.57
N GLU A 480 -2.04 -9.36 -10.72
CA GLU A 480 -2.25 -10.43 -9.73
C GLU A 480 -1.27 -10.36 -8.54
N SER A 481 -1.18 -9.20 -7.88
CA SER A 481 -0.22 -8.98 -6.78
C SER A 481 -0.55 -9.77 -5.51
N LYS A 482 -1.75 -10.37 -5.41
CA LYS A 482 -2.20 -11.18 -4.26
C LYS A 482 -2.05 -12.69 -4.49
N GLY A 483 -1.47 -13.08 -5.63
CA GLY A 483 -1.50 -14.47 -6.06
C GLY A 483 -0.24 -14.98 -6.76
N SER A 484 0.87 -14.24 -6.77
CA SER A 484 2.12 -14.73 -7.38
C SER A 484 2.65 -16.00 -6.72
N VAL A 485 3.63 -16.66 -7.34
CA VAL A 485 4.28 -17.87 -6.82
C VAL A 485 5.75 -17.62 -6.53
N CYS A 486 6.28 -18.30 -5.52
CA CYS A 486 7.69 -18.19 -5.17
C CYS A 486 8.22 -19.47 -4.51
N ARG A 487 9.52 -19.48 -4.28
CA ARG A 487 10.20 -20.36 -3.33
C ARG A 487 10.98 -19.51 -2.34
N ALA A 488 11.22 -20.06 -1.15
CA ALA A 488 12.02 -19.42 -0.13
C ALA A 488 13.09 -20.40 0.37
N ALA A 489 14.29 -19.90 0.61
CA ALA A 489 15.40 -20.66 1.18
C ALA A 489 16.18 -19.79 2.19
N PRO A 490 16.87 -20.38 3.17
CA PRO A 490 17.72 -19.63 4.09
C PRO A 490 18.80 -18.84 3.33
N PHE A 491 18.90 -17.55 3.60
CA PHE A 491 20.02 -16.74 3.12
C PHE A 491 21.25 -17.02 4.00
N LYS A 492 22.34 -17.45 3.37
CA LYS A 492 23.58 -17.85 4.06
C LYS A 492 24.47 -16.64 4.30
N ALA A 493 24.31 -16.01 5.46
CA ALA A 493 25.21 -14.97 5.94
C ALA A 493 26.42 -15.58 6.66
N ALA A 494 27.60 -14.98 6.50
CA ALA A 494 28.77 -15.27 7.33
C ALA A 494 28.61 -14.67 8.74
N CYS A 495 28.02 -13.47 8.82
CA CYS A 495 27.67 -12.82 10.07
C CYS A 495 26.53 -11.82 9.89
N PHE A 496 25.89 -11.48 11.01
CA PHE A 496 24.83 -10.49 11.11
C PHE A 496 25.33 -9.27 11.87
N GLY A 497 24.83 -8.09 11.50
CA GLY A 497 25.18 -6.83 12.14
C GLY A 497 23.94 -6.04 12.56
N PHE A 498 24.00 -5.38 13.71
CA PHE A 498 23.13 -4.28 14.09
C PHE A 498 23.98 -3.04 14.31
N ALA A 499 23.58 -1.94 13.68
CA ALA A 499 24.30 -0.69 13.70
C ALA A 499 23.38 0.48 14.02
N LEU A 500 23.95 1.50 14.63
CA LEU A 500 23.31 2.77 14.91
C LEU A 500 24.30 3.92 14.73
N SER A 501 23.82 5.06 14.22
CA SER A 501 24.69 6.21 13.93
C SER A 501 23.91 7.52 13.92
N VAL A 502 24.57 8.63 14.24
CA VAL A 502 23.97 9.98 14.12
C VAL A 502 23.78 10.32 12.64
N CYS A 503 24.80 10.07 11.82
CA CYS A 503 24.79 10.24 10.37
C CYS A 503 24.14 9.05 9.66
N GLU A 504 23.69 9.26 8.43
CA GLU A 504 23.10 8.18 7.62
C GLU A 504 24.19 7.17 7.23
N PRO A 505 23.98 5.86 7.52
CA PRO A 505 24.97 4.85 7.18
C PRO A 505 24.84 4.43 5.71
N HIS A 506 25.97 4.03 5.12
CA HIS A 506 26.06 3.55 3.75
C HIS A 506 26.63 2.14 3.71
N SER A 507 25.88 1.19 3.14
CA SER A 507 26.30 -0.21 3.06
C SER A 507 26.15 -0.77 1.65
N THR A 508 27.11 -1.59 1.27
CA THR A 508 27.10 -2.44 0.07
C THR A 508 26.90 -3.91 0.40
N ALA A 509 26.60 -4.23 1.67
CA ALA A 509 26.40 -5.60 2.12
C ALA A 509 25.27 -6.29 1.33
N PRO A 510 25.34 -7.62 1.12
CA PRO A 510 24.29 -8.37 0.44
C PRO A 510 22.90 -8.16 1.04
N TYR A 511 22.83 -8.07 2.37
CA TYR A 511 21.65 -7.63 3.07
C TYR A 511 21.96 -6.41 3.93
N TRP A 512 21.19 -5.35 3.69
CA TRP A 512 21.03 -4.24 4.60
C TRP A 512 19.60 -3.70 4.57
N ALA A 513 19.13 -3.22 5.71
CA ALA A 513 17.89 -2.46 5.85
C ALA A 513 18.10 -1.32 6.86
N LYS A 514 17.78 -0.08 6.44
CA LYS A 514 18.01 1.11 7.26
C LYS A 514 16.70 1.83 7.57
N ALA A 515 16.64 2.45 8.75
CA ALA A 515 15.49 3.20 9.21
C ALA A 515 15.89 4.40 10.05
N ARG A 516 15.10 5.47 9.98
CA ARG A 516 15.30 6.64 10.82
C ARG A 516 15.00 6.30 12.28
N ALA A 517 15.84 6.76 13.19
CA ALA A 517 15.68 6.65 14.63
C ALA A 517 15.74 8.05 15.28
N ARG A 518 15.39 8.15 16.57
CA ARG A 518 15.54 9.41 17.31
C ARG A 518 17.02 9.74 17.41
N GLY A 519 17.42 10.95 17.01
CA GLY A 519 18.82 11.37 17.03
C GLY A 519 19.72 10.77 15.93
N GLY A 520 19.21 9.87 15.09
CA GLY A 520 20.09 9.17 14.13
C GLY A 520 19.39 8.10 13.31
N TRP A 521 20.11 7.02 13.05
CA TRP A 521 19.73 5.94 12.16
C TRP A 521 19.97 4.61 12.84
N ARG A 522 19.20 3.61 12.42
CA ARG A 522 19.45 2.20 12.71
C ARG A 522 19.63 1.44 11.40
N LEU A 523 20.47 0.43 11.43
CA LEU A 523 20.82 -0.39 10.28
C LEU A 523 20.97 -1.84 10.70
N GLU A 524 20.34 -2.73 9.96
CA GLU A 524 20.45 -4.18 10.10
C GLU A 524 21.26 -4.69 8.91
N LEU A 525 22.19 -5.62 9.14
CA LEU A 525 23.16 -6.09 8.16
C LEU A 525 23.27 -7.61 8.16
N ALA A 526 23.57 -8.16 7.00
CA ALA A 526 24.17 -9.49 6.90
C ALA A 526 25.22 -9.50 5.79
N LEU A 527 26.41 -9.97 6.16
CA LEU A 527 27.60 -10.00 5.31
C LEU A 527 27.82 -11.43 4.80
N ASP A 528 28.33 -11.57 3.58
CA ASP A 528 28.73 -12.83 2.96
C ASP A 528 30.16 -13.28 3.36
N CYS A 529 30.98 -12.35 3.84
CA CYS A 529 32.29 -12.62 4.44
C CYS A 529 32.55 -11.75 5.68
N GLU A 530 33.44 -12.21 6.56
CA GLU A 530 33.94 -11.39 7.67
C GLU A 530 35.01 -10.42 7.14
N PRO A 531 34.91 -9.09 7.40
CA PRO A 531 35.96 -8.13 7.06
C PRO A 531 37.28 -8.44 7.80
N GLU A 532 38.40 -8.15 7.13
CA GLU A 532 39.74 -8.29 7.75
C GLU A 532 39.95 -7.28 8.90
N ASP A 533 39.46 -6.05 8.73
CA ASP A 533 39.48 -4.99 9.73
C ASP A 533 38.06 -4.46 9.98
N TRP A 534 37.48 -4.88 11.11
CA TRP A 534 36.16 -4.46 11.53
C TRP A 534 36.06 -2.97 11.89
N ILE A 535 37.14 -2.35 12.37
CA ILE A 535 37.13 -0.92 12.71
C ILE A 535 37.14 -0.12 11.42
N ALA A 536 37.98 -0.47 10.45
CA ALA A 536 37.99 0.17 9.13
C ALA A 536 36.62 -0.01 8.43
N HIS A 537 36.07 -1.23 8.44
CA HIS A 537 34.74 -1.48 7.89
C HIS A 537 33.65 -0.61 8.54
N ALA A 538 33.66 -0.49 9.87
CA ALA A 538 32.69 0.35 10.57
C ALA A 538 32.89 1.84 10.30
N ARG A 539 34.13 2.32 10.12
CA ARG A 539 34.40 3.70 9.71
C ARG A 539 33.81 4.02 8.34
N ASP A 540 34.00 3.13 7.38
CA ASP A 540 33.44 3.28 6.03
C ASP A 540 31.91 3.24 6.06
N LEU A 541 31.32 2.30 6.81
CA LEU A 541 29.87 2.16 6.99
C LEU A 541 29.20 3.45 7.47
N PHE A 542 29.88 4.19 8.35
CA PHE A 542 29.36 5.39 8.99
C PHE A 542 29.91 6.71 8.42
N GLY A 543 30.85 6.65 7.49
CA GLY A 543 31.56 7.83 6.95
C GLY A 543 32.35 8.60 8.01
N LEU A 544 33.04 7.90 8.92
CA LEU A 544 33.74 8.50 10.06
C LEU A 544 35.20 8.84 9.76
N ASP A 545 35.60 10.06 10.12
CA ASP A 545 37.00 10.51 10.15
C ASP A 545 37.79 9.96 11.34
N ALA A 546 39.11 10.17 11.33
CA ALA A 546 40.02 9.70 12.37
C ALA A 546 39.71 10.23 13.78
N ASP A 547 39.02 11.37 13.90
CA ASP A 547 38.70 12.02 15.18
C ASP A 547 37.63 11.25 15.96
N ALA A 548 36.82 10.43 15.29
CA ALA A 548 35.93 9.49 15.96
C ALA A 548 36.75 8.33 16.55
N VAL A 549 36.87 8.28 17.88
CA VAL A 549 37.70 7.30 18.60
C VAL A 549 36.92 5.99 18.81
N PRO A 550 37.44 4.82 18.37
CA PRO A 550 36.77 3.54 18.58
C PRO A 550 37.02 2.96 19.98
N LEU A 551 35.97 2.46 20.60
CA LEU A 551 35.98 1.54 21.73
C LEU A 551 35.46 0.19 21.24
N ALA A 552 36.32 -0.83 21.20
CA ALA A 552 35.98 -2.12 20.61
C ALA A 552 36.16 -3.29 21.59
N VAL A 553 35.28 -4.28 21.46
CA VAL A 553 35.35 -5.58 22.15
C VAL A 553 35.18 -6.66 21.09
N SER A 554 36.11 -7.62 21.07
CA SER A 554 36.08 -8.78 20.18
C SER A 554 36.18 -10.06 20.99
N ASP A 555 35.35 -11.05 20.66
CA ASP A 555 35.39 -12.42 21.20
C ASP A 555 35.50 -13.39 20.03
N ALA A 556 36.73 -13.81 19.74
CA ALA A 556 37.02 -14.71 18.62
C ALA A 556 36.36 -16.09 18.78
N ARG A 557 36.13 -16.55 20.02
CA ARG A 557 35.51 -17.86 20.28
C ARG A 557 34.02 -17.82 19.97
N ARG A 558 33.34 -16.72 20.31
CA ARG A 558 31.93 -16.51 19.99
C ARG A 558 31.71 -15.90 18.60
N LYS A 559 32.78 -15.53 17.90
CA LYS A 559 32.74 -14.78 16.63
C LYS A 559 31.90 -13.51 16.73
N THR A 560 32.03 -12.79 17.83
CA THR A 560 31.32 -11.52 18.04
C THR A 560 32.28 -10.35 18.04
N PHE A 561 31.89 -9.27 17.38
CA PHE A 561 32.62 -8.01 17.37
C PHE A 561 31.67 -6.87 17.72
N ARG A 562 32.11 -5.94 18.55
CA ARG A 562 31.32 -4.77 18.96
C ARG A 562 32.21 -3.56 18.99
N VAL A 563 31.79 -2.46 18.41
CA VAL A 563 32.52 -1.19 18.45
C VAL A 563 31.56 -0.03 18.65
N ALA A 564 31.97 0.95 19.46
CA ALA A 564 31.33 2.24 19.60
C ALA A 564 32.35 3.32 19.23
N PHE A 565 31.93 4.31 18.46
CA PHE A 565 32.74 5.46 18.09
C PHE A 565 32.29 6.67 18.90
N LEU A 566 33.27 7.34 19.50
CA LEU A 566 33.05 8.53 20.33
C LEU A 566 33.69 9.76 19.67
N ARG A 567 32.99 10.89 19.73
CA ARG A 567 33.54 12.22 19.47
C ARG A 567 33.18 13.11 20.65
N ASP A 568 34.17 13.74 21.25
CA ASP A 568 33.99 14.56 22.47
C ASP A 568 33.21 13.81 23.58
N HIS A 569 33.55 12.53 23.79
CA HIS A 569 32.87 11.60 24.73
C HIS A 569 31.41 11.26 24.41
N ARG A 570 30.87 11.70 23.27
CA ARG A 570 29.50 11.41 22.82
C ARG A 570 29.46 10.29 21.78
N LEU A 571 28.43 9.45 21.83
CA LEU A 571 28.23 8.37 20.87
C LEU A 571 27.87 8.92 19.49
N VAL A 572 28.72 8.69 18.50
CA VAL A 572 28.41 9.04 17.09
C VAL A 572 27.97 7.84 16.27
N ALA A 573 28.48 6.65 16.57
CA ALA A 573 28.05 5.40 15.92
C ALA A 573 28.42 4.17 16.74
N ALA A 574 27.77 3.04 16.47
CA ALA A 574 28.16 1.73 16.98
C ALA A 574 27.73 0.60 16.05
N LEU A 575 28.49 -0.49 16.06
CA LEU A 575 28.25 -1.71 15.29
C LEU A 575 28.38 -2.92 16.23
N PHE A 576 27.40 -3.82 16.19
CA PHE A 576 27.36 -5.09 16.91
C PHE A 576 27.24 -6.22 15.90
N VAL A 577 28.13 -7.21 15.99
CA VAL A 577 28.24 -8.33 15.03
C VAL A 577 28.19 -9.65 15.77
N ALA A 578 27.48 -10.62 15.18
CA ALA A 578 27.39 -11.99 15.67
C ALA A 578 27.20 -12.99 14.51
N PRO A 579 27.49 -14.30 14.71
CA PRO A 579 27.23 -15.34 13.71
C PRO A 579 25.74 -15.62 13.49
N GLU A 580 24.89 -15.22 14.43
CA GLU A 580 23.43 -15.33 14.40
C GLU A 580 22.80 -13.93 14.49
N PRO A 581 21.49 -13.77 14.20
CA PRO A 581 20.80 -12.49 14.34
C PRO A 581 21.09 -11.79 15.68
N VAL A 582 21.49 -10.51 15.61
CA VAL A 582 22.11 -9.81 16.74
C VAL A 582 21.12 -9.58 17.89
N ALA A 583 21.43 -10.17 19.05
CA ALA A 583 20.58 -10.19 20.24
C ALA A 583 20.85 -9.02 21.21
N VAL A 584 20.57 -7.79 20.78
CA VAL A 584 20.72 -6.54 21.57
C VAL A 584 19.38 -5.82 21.77
N SER A 585 19.29 -5.00 22.83
CA SER A 585 18.14 -4.11 23.05
C SER A 585 18.29 -2.87 22.15
N ARG A 586 17.64 -2.94 20.99
CA ARG A 586 17.70 -1.90 19.95
C ARG A 586 17.20 -0.54 20.47
N GLN A 587 16.10 -0.53 21.23
CA GLN A 587 15.53 0.71 21.76
C GLN A 587 16.43 1.35 22.82
N TYR A 588 17.01 0.55 23.72
CA TYR A 588 17.97 1.03 24.70
C TYR A 588 19.22 1.64 24.05
N LEU A 589 19.76 0.99 23.01
CA LEU A 589 20.93 1.48 22.29
C LEU A 589 20.63 2.78 21.54
N LEU A 590 19.49 2.85 20.82
CA LEU A 590 19.09 4.04 20.08
C LEU A 590 18.81 5.24 21.01
N GLY A 591 18.32 4.99 22.22
CA GLY A 591 18.13 6.04 23.24
C GLY A 591 19.42 6.70 23.74
N GLN A 592 20.59 6.15 23.39
CA GLN A 592 21.90 6.68 23.78
C GLN A 592 22.67 7.36 22.64
N LEU A 593 22.09 7.43 21.43
CA LEU A 593 22.71 8.19 20.33
C LEU A 593 22.91 9.65 20.72
N ASP A 594 24.08 10.19 20.37
CA ASP A 594 24.53 11.52 20.77
C ASP A 594 24.60 11.71 22.32
N GLY A 595 24.50 10.65 23.12
CA GLY A 595 24.65 10.69 24.57
C GLY A 595 26.09 10.42 25.01
N GLU A 596 26.40 10.75 26.27
CA GLU A 596 27.64 10.28 26.91
C GLU A 596 27.60 8.75 27.06
N VAL A 597 28.66 8.09 26.59
CA VAL A 597 28.72 6.62 26.58
C VAL A 597 29.24 6.11 27.91
N ARG A 598 28.46 5.22 28.52
CA ARG A 598 28.84 4.49 29.72
C ARG A 598 29.66 3.25 29.37
N ASN A 599 30.48 2.78 30.31
CA ASN A 599 31.33 1.59 30.13
C ASN A 599 30.55 0.31 29.78
N ASP A 600 29.27 0.23 30.14
CA ASP A 600 28.37 -0.91 29.88
C ASP A 600 27.71 -0.87 28.49
N PHE A 601 27.88 0.20 27.69
CA PHE A 601 27.18 0.36 26.40
C PHE A 601 27.39 -0.82 25.44
N LEU A 602 28.63 -1.31 25.32
CA LEU A 602 28.97 -2.44 24.45
C LEU A 602 28.40 -3.78 24.92
N ALA A 603 27.77 -3.85 26.11
CA ALA A 603 26.97 -5.01 26.50
C ALA A 603 25.73 -5.18 25.61
N GLY A 604 25.23 -4.08 25.02
CA GLY A 604 24.09 -4.09 24.09
C GLY A 604 22.72 -4.14 24.77
N ARG A 605 22.66 -4.06 26.10
CA ARG A 605 21.44 -4.15 26.92
C ARG A 605 21.62 -3.28 28.18
N PRO A 606 20.54 -2.77 28.78
CA PRO A 606 20.65 -2.05 30.04
C PRO A 606 21.11 -2.99 31.17
N GLY A 607 21.73 -2.42 32.21
CA GLY A 607 21.99 -3.12 33.47
C GLY A 607 20.68 -3.57 34.14
N ALA A 608 20.74 -4.58 34.99
CA ALA A 608 19.57 -5.16 35.67
C ALA A 608 18.79 -4.16 36.53
N ASP A 609 19.41 -3.04 36.90
CA ASP A 609 18.86 -1.93 37.67
C ASP A 609 18.08 -0.91 36.83
N ARG A 610 18.01 -1.08 35.50
CA ARG A 610 17.41 -0.09 34.58
C ARG A 610 16.30 -0.70 33.73
N PRO A 611 15.24 0.07 33.42
CA PRO A 611 14.15 -0.41 32.60
C PRO A 611 14.62 -0.65 31.15
N ASP A 612 14.31 -1.83 30.61
CA ASP A 612 14.37 -2.12 29.18
C ASP A 612 12.94 -2.13 28.62
N PRO A 613 12.50 -1.11 27.86
CA PRO A 613 11.16 -1.13 27.30
C PRO A 613 10.96 -2.27 26.27
N GLY A 614 12.05 -2.84 25.73
CA GLY A 614 11.97 -3.89 24.71
C GLY A 614 11.55 -3.36 23.33
N ALA A 615 11.19 -4.27 22.42
CA ALA A 615 10.71 -3.92 21.07
C ALA A 615 9.41 -3.12 21.12
N ILE A 616 9.26 -2.12 20.25
CA ILE A 616 8.06 -1.27 20.19
C ILE A 616 6.90 -2.07 19.64
N VAL A 617 5.81 -2.11 20.40
CA VAL A 617 4.52 -2.72 20.02
C VAL A 617 3.52 -1.62 19.64
N CYS A 618 3.47 -0.53 20.41
CA CYS A 618 2.60 0.62 20.13
C CYS A 618 3.40 1.85 19.66
N ALA A 619 3.56 2.03 18.34
CA ALA A 619 4.27 3.19 17.79
C ALA A 619 3.54 4.54 18.01
N CYS A 620 2.23 4.54 18.31
CA CYS A 620 1.51 5.79 18.59
C CYS A 620 2.02 6.49 19.85
N PHE A 621 2.37 5.71 20.87
CA PHE A 621 2.74 6.18 22.20
C PHE A 621 4.13 5.67 22.64
N ASP A 622 4.90 5.10 21.71
CA ASP A 622 6.24 4.56 21.94
C ASP A 622 6.32 3.53 23.09
N ILE A 623 5.33 2.61 23.15
CA ILE A 623 5.26 1.57 24.20
C ILE A 623 5.90 0.28 23.71
N GLY A 624 6.84 -0.26 24.49
CA GLY A 624 7.53 -1.52 24.20
C GLY A 624 6.97 -2.74 24.93
N VAL A 625 7.30 -3.93 24.41
CA VAL A 625 6.80 -5.23 24.87
C VAL A 625 7.10 -5.52 26.34
N ASN A 626 8.28 -5.13 26.83
CA ASN A 626 8.63 -5.39 28.22
C ASN A 626 7.87 -4.46 29.16
N THR A 627 7.66 -3.19 28.77
CA THR A 627 6.77 -2.27 29.51
C THR A 627 5.35 -2.83 29.63
N ILE A 628 4.86 -3.45 28.56
CA ILE A 628 3.54 -4.11 28.56
C ILE A 628 3.54 -5.31 29.49
N ARG A 629 4.54 -6.20 29.40
CA ARG A 629 4.65 -7.39 30.27
C ARG A 629 4.76 -7.02 31.75
N THR A 630 5.63 -6.07 32.09
CA THR A 630 5.76 -5.56 33.46
C THR A 630 4.43 -5.00 33.97
N ALA A 631 3.71 -4.21 33.16
CA ALA A 631 2.40 -3.70 33.58
C ALA A 631 1.37 -4.81 33.77
N ILE A 632 1.34 -5.84 32.90
CA ILE A 632 0.47 -7.01 33.05
C ILE A 632 0.76 -7.73 34.37
N GLU A 633 2.03 -7.99 34.67
CA GLU A 633 2.46 -8.71 35.86
C GLU A 633 2.23 -7.89 37.14
N GLU A 634 2.68 -6.63 37.19
CA GLU A 634 2.62 -5.79 38.40
C GLU A 634 1.21 -5.26 38.71
N GLN A 635 0.39 -5.02 37.69
CA GLN A 635 -0.96 -4.44 37.84
C GLN A 635 -2.08 -5.47 37.64
N GLY A 636 -1.75 -6.73 37.30
CA GLY A 636 -2.73 -7.80 37.10
C GLY A 636 -3.67 -7.55 35.90
N LEU A 637 -3.15 -6.98 34.81
CA LEU A 637 -3.98 -6.60 33.65
C LEU A 637 -4.44 -7.84 32.87
N SER A 638 -5.75 -8.01 32.70
CA SER A 638 -6.36 -9.21 32.11
C SER A 638 -7.10 -8.98 30.79
N SER A 639 -7.07 -7.76 30.25
CA SER A 639 -7.64 -7.44 28.93
C SER A 639 -6.80 -6.41 28.16
N VAL A 640 -6.98 -6.37 26.83
CA VAL A 640 -6.37 -5.35 25.97
C VAL A 640 -6.86 -3.95 26.35
N GLU A 641 -8.11 -3.83 26.78
CA GLU A 641 -8.70 -2.59 27.28
C GLU A 641 -7.99 -2.12 28.56
N ALA A 642 -7.71 -3.01 29.51
CA ALA A 642 -6.98 -2.69 30.74
C ALA A 642 -5.54 -2.25 30.45
N ILE A 643 -4.86 -2.90 29.48
CA ILE A 643 -3.56 -2.44 28.96
C ILE A 643 -3.68 -1.02 28.39
N GLY A 644 -4.77 -0.76 27.66
CA GLY A 644 -5.07 0.56 27.10
C GLY A 644 -5.26 1.64 28.16
N GLU A 645 -5.97 1.34 29.25
CA GLU A 645 -6.15 2.28 30.36
C GLU A 645 -4.83 2.57 31.08
N ALA A 646 -4.02 1.54 31.35
CA ALA A 646 -2.75 1.68 32.06
C ALA A 646 -1.65 2.38 31.24
N LEU A 647 -1.50 2.00 29.96
CA LEU A 647 -0.35 2.38 29.13
C LEU A 647 -0.72 3.25 27.91
N ARG A 648 -2.01 3.47 27.65
CA ARG A 648 -2.55 4.04 26.39
C ARG A 648 -2.30 3.16 25.15
N ALA A 649 -1.67 2.00 25.29
CA ALA A 649 -1.41 1.11 24.16
C ALA A 649 -2.74 0.60 23.58
N GLY A 650 -2.93 0.74 22.27
CA GLY A 650 -4.16 0.31 21.59
C GLY A 650 -5.33 1.29 21.64
N THR A 651 -5.21 2.47 22.29
CA THR A 651 -6.33 3.42 22.41
C THR A 651 -6.43 4.46 21.31
N ASN A 652 -5.35 4.71 20.56
CA ASN A 652 -5.34 5.70 19.47
C ASN A 652 -5.80 5.11 18.13
N CYS A 653 -4.96 4.29 17.49
CA CYS A 653 -5.30 3.68 16.20
C CYS A 653 -5.76 2.22 16.30
N GLY A 654 -5.61 1.58 17.46
CA GLY A 654 -6.00 0.19 17.71
C GLY A 654 -5.16 -0.90 17.02
N SER A 655 -4.19 -0.60 16.16
CA SER A 655 -3.57 -1.67 15.36
C SER A 655 -2.61 -2.59 16.12
N CYS A 656 -2.11 -2.18 17.29
CA CYS A 656 -1.29 -3.05 18.13
C CYS A 656 -2.14 -4.00 18.97
N LYS A 657 -3.47 -3.82 19.02
CA LYS A 657 -4.37 -4.67 19.81
C LYS A 657 -4.21 -6.18 19.57
N PRO A 658 -4.02 -6.67 18.32
CA PRO A 658 -3.78 -8.09 18.10
C PRO A 658 -2.50 -8.59 18.79
N GLU A 659 -1.42 -7.82 18.71
CA GLU A 659 -0.14 -8.16 19.36
C GLU A 659 -0.23 -8.03 20.88
N LEU A 660 -0.93 -7.03 21.39
CA LEU A 660 -1.22 -6.90 22.83
C LEU A 660 -1.95 -8.14 23.37
N ARG A 661 -2.87 -8.71 22.58
CA ARG A 661 -3.57 -9.94 22.96
C ARG A 661 -2.64 -11.14 23.00
N VAL A 662 -1.78 -11.33 22.00
CA VAL A 662 -0.78 -12.40 22.01
C VAL A 662 0.11 -12.28 23.25
N ILE A 663 0.59 -11.09 23.58
CA ILE A 663 1.40 -10.86 24.79
C ILE A 663 0.62 -11.22 26.06
N LEU A 664 -0.67 -10.90 26.11
CA LEU A 664 -1.54 -11.21 27.23
C LEU A 664 -1.81 -12.72 27.37
N GLU A 665 -2.05 -13.42 26.26
CA GLU A 665 -2.22 -14.87 26.21
C GLU A 665 -0.93 -15.60 26.63
N GLU A 666 0.23 -15.14 26.17
CA GLU A 666 1.54 -15.64 26.61
C GLU A 666 1.76 -15.46 28.12
N ALA A 667 1.40 -14.29 28.65
CA ALA A 667 1.52 -14.00 30.08
C ALA A 667 0.58 -14.88 30.92
N ALA A 668 -0.68 -15.04 30.48
CA ALA A 668 -1.64 -15.91 31.14
C ALA A 668 -1.21 -17.39 31.13
N ALA A 669 -0.63 -17.87 30.02
CA ALA A 669 -0.11 -19.22 29.91
C ALA A 669 1.06 -19.49 30.88
N ARG A 670 1.90 -18.49 31.14
CA ARG A 670 2.99 -18.59 32.14
C ARG A 670 2.44 -18.64 33.56
N LEU A 671 1.52 -17.75 33.91
CA LEU A 671 0.86 -17.73 35.22
C LEU A 671 0.07 -19.01 35.51
N ALA A 672 -0.45 -19.69 34.49
CA ALA A 672 -1.14 -20.98 34.64
C ALA A 672 -0.19 -22.19 34.76
N ALA A 673 1.09 -22.03 34.40
CA ALA A 673 2.12 -23.06 34.46
C ALA A 673 2.98 -22.99 35.74
N GLU A 674 2.89 -21.89 36.49
CA GLU A 674 3.45 -21.67 37.84
C GLU A 674 2.42 -22.02 38.92
#